data_AF-A0A0S8AY20-F1
#
_entry.id   AF-A0A0S8AY20-F1
#
_cell.length_a   1.000
_cell.length_b   1.000
_cell.length_c   1.000
_cell.angle_alpha   90.00
_cell.angle_beta   90.00
_cell.angle_gamma   90.00
#
_symmetry.space_group_name_H-M   'P 1'
#
loop_
_entity.id
_entity.type
_entity.pdbx_description
1 polymer ?
#
loop_
_entity_poly.entity_id
_entity_poly.type
_entity_poly.pdbx_seq_one_letter_code
_entity_poly.pdbx_strand_id
1 'polypeptide(L)'
;MMRVLKIVGSILVVMVAVSAVAWFGFLRPEPPPISPEDRAVLTLMPLPAALQLEDGLLVLDADVSHQFRGSSTPRLERAVRRFYSRLSTVTGVRFGNGDDPRLILEWGGRAIDYPALGDDESYSIEVSEHEMLVSAPAETGIIYGLETLLQLVREEQHQWVVPQLSLHDRPRYPWRGVLIDAGRHWIPKDVILRSLDAMASVKLNVLHWHLTEYQGFRVESKVFPALHERGSDGHYYTQDDVRDVIAYAADRGIRIVPEFDLPGHATSWFVGYPELASAPGPYVLDSVYGVLAPVMDPTKEEVYAFLDRFFGEMAGLFPERYVHIGGDEVVGDHWEENARIRRFMADHDLEDSHALQTYFNVRLQRLLEQHGKRMMGWDEILHPELPTRDVVVQTWRNHASLWESARSGYGAVLSAGYYLDYKQPAGYHYRVDPAVIPGAVTIEIDATDWKGWHCILTLSDMEIDGAIYLFGEGGNLRGVTQFMDGSAGFTDAVLDGDRLTFSTESNFGTVKFDARVSGDSITGTARLSFFTLQLRGARSGGSDMEVGEPLPEFTRIEPLTEEQATRLLGGEACMWTEMVDARTLESRIWPRAAAVAEKLWSPRTLTDDTGDMYRRLMVLDDRLEGLGLRHRSYRESLLRDMASEEYLDALRTLVDLLEEDKFFNRMALYEPELYTTTPLNRVVDAAPPESYVAYRFAQDVESWIASRDGALRERLERVLDAWAANHEQLAPAFAQSARLQEVEPHSVHLAQLASLALETLAGRTTRRPPDSTLRALFAEAESAFGGTILPVVGPIRNLVTQAGTN
;
A
#
# COMPACT_ATOMS: atom_id res chain seq x y z
N MET A 1 44.92 1.74 -44.45
CA MET A 1 43.45 1.57 -44.54
C MET A 1 43.00 0.13 -44.29
N MET A 2 43.48 -0.88 -45.03
CA MET A 2 43.05 -2.29 -44.87
C MET A 2 43.30 -2.94 -43.50
N ARG A 3 44.34 -2.54 -42.76
CA ARG A 3 44.59 -3.02 -41.38
C ARG A 3 43.61 -2.42 -40.36
N VAL A 4 43.17 -1.18 -40.55
CA VAL A 4 42.22 -0.51 -39.64
C VAL A 4 40.81 -1.10 -39.84
N LEU A 5 40.39 -1.38 -41.07
CA LEU A 5 39.11 -2.06 -41.34
C LEU A 5 39.04 -3.47 -40.74
N LYS A 6 40.15 -4.22 -40.72
CA LYS A 6 40.20 -5.56 -40.10
C LYS A 6 40.10 -5.50 -38.57
N ILE A 7 40.71 -4.49 -37.94
CA ILE A 7 40.63 -4.30 -36.48
C ILE A 7 39.23 -3.83 -36.08
N VAL A 8 38.64 -2.87 -36.80
CA VAL A 8 37.25 -2.42 -36.55
C VAL A 8 36.25 -3.55 -36.80
N GLY A 9 36.41 -4.34 -37.86
CA GLY A 9 35.56 -5.50 -38.12
C GLY A 9 35.69 -6.60 -37.06
N SER A 10 36.90 -6.83 -36.52
CA SER A 10 37.11 -7.81 -35.46
C SER A 10 36.54 -7.34 -34.12
N ILE A 11 36.64 -6.04 -33.81
CA ILE A 11 36.02 -5.43 -32.62
C ILE A 11 34.49 -5.46 -32.73
N LEU A 12 33.93 -5.22 -33.92
CA LEU A 12 32.48 -5.30 -34.14
C LEU A 12 31.96 -6.73 -34.05
N VAL A 13 32.69 -7.71 -34.56
CA VAL A 13 32.34 -9.14 -34.44
C VAL A 13 32.46 -9.62 -32.99
N VAL A 14 33.46 -9.16 -32.24
CA VAL A 14 33.57 -9.47 -30.80
C VAL A 14 32.48 -8.76 -29.99
N MET A 15 32.12 -7.51 -30.29
CA MET A 15 30.98 -6.85 -29.63
C MET A 15 29.66 -7.53 -29.95
N VAL A 16 29.39 -7.85 -31.21
CA VAL A 16 28.17 -8.58 -31.60
C VAL A 16 28.16 -9.99 -31.03
N ALA A 17 29.31 -10.67 -30.91
CA ALA A 17 29.40 -11.99 -30.28
C ALA A 17 29.28 -11.93 -28.76
N VAL A 18 29.81 -10.91 -28.08
CA VAL A 18 29.65 -10.72 -26.62
C VAL A 18 28.22 -10.30 -26.29
N SER A 19 27.61 -9.41 -27.07
CA SER A 19 26.19 -9.09 -26.96
C SER A 19 25.31 -10.30 -27.31
N ALA A 20 25.64 -11.08 -28.34
CA ALA A 20 24.89 -12.28 -28.69
C ALA A 20 25.08 -13.41 -27.67
N VAL A 21 26.26 -13.59 -27.06
CA VAL A 21 26.47 -14.60 -25.99
C VAL A 21 25.81 -14.16 -24.68
N ALA A 22 25.84 -12.86 -24.35
CA ALA A 22 25.04 -12.28 -23.26
C ALA A 22 23.52 -12.29 -23.56
N TRP A 23 23.10 -12.46 -24.81
CA TRP A 23 21.68 -12.60 -25.17
C TRP A 23 21.25 -14.07 -25.28
N PHE A 24 22.14 -14.95 -25.76
CA PHE A 24 21.89 -16.39 -25.91
C PHE A 24 22.03 -17.20 -24.61
N GLY A 25 22.84 -16.74 -23.64
CA GLY A 25 22.87 -17.33 -22.30
C GLY A 25 21.54 -17.18 -21.55
N PHE A 26 20.73 -16.20 -21.93
CA PHE A 26 19.42 -15.89 -21.35
C PHE A 26 18.24 -16.42 -22.19
N LEU A 27 18.48 -17.06 -23.34
CA LEU A 27 17.45 -17.72 -24.17
C LEU A 27 17.12 -19.13 -23.64
N ARG A 28 16.85 -19.23 -22.33
CA ARG A 28 16.10 -20.39 -21.82
C ARG A 28 14.63 -20.16 -22.16
N PRO A 29 13.86 -21.20 -22.51
CA PRO A 29 12.43 -21.03 -22.70
C PRO A 29 11.85 -20.41 -21.42
N GLU A 30 11.15 -19.27 -21.56
CA GLU A 30 10.49 -18.66 -20.41
C GLU A 30 9.53 -19.69 -19.80
N PRO A 31 9.51 -19.84 -18.46
CA PRO A 31 8.54 -20.71 -17.81
C PRO A 31 7.11 -20.28 -18.17
N PRO A 32 6.14 -21.21 -18.18
CA PRO A 32 4.76 -20.87 -18.44
C PRO A 32 4.20 -19.92 -17.38
N PRO A 33 3.07 -19.23 -17.66
CA PRO A 33 2.29 -18.56 -16.63
C PRO A 33 1.95 -19.52 -15.49
N ILE A 34 1.88 -19.01 -14.26
CA ILE A 34 1.59 -19.81 -13.07
C ILE A 34 0.26 -20.55 -13.24
N SER A 35 0.27 -21.88 -13.11
CA SER A 35 -0.93 -22.68 -13.17
C SER A 35 -1.81 -22.46 -11.92
N PRO A 36 -3.14 -22.69 -11.99
CA PRO A 36 -3.99 -22.63 -10.80
C PRO A 36 -3.58 -23.63 -9.70
N GLU A 37 -3.06 -24.79 -10.08
CA GLU A 37 -2.59 -25.84 -9.17
C GLU A 37 -1.35 -25.38 -8.41
N ASP A 38 -0.34 -24.83 -9.12
CA ASP A 38 0.86 -24.28 -8.49
C ASP A 38 0.50 -23.09 -7.59
N ARG A 39 -0.34 -22.18 -8.09
CA ARG A 39 -0.77 -20.99 -7.33
C ARG A 39 -1.39 -21.37 -5.98
N ALA A 40 -2.20 -22.44 -5.95
CA ALA A 40 -2.89 -22.87 -4.73
C ALA A 40 -1.93 -23.31 -3.61
N VAL A 41 -0.72 -23.79 -3.94
CA VAL A 41 0.27 -24.26 -2.95
C VAL A 41 1.40 -23.26 -2.67
N LEU A 42 1.58 -22.26 -3.53
CA LEU A 42 2.61 -21.23 -3.34
C LEU A 42 2.26 -20.28 -2.20
N THR A 43 3.28 -19.83 -1.47
CA THR A 43 3.19 -18.80 -0.42
C THR A 43 4.01 -17.55 -0.73
N LEU A 44 4.48 -17.42 -1.98
CA LEU A 44 5.28 -16.29 -2.44
C LEU A 44 4.48 -14.99 -2.41
N MET A 45 5.12 -13.92 -1.96
CA MET A 45 4.62 -12.56 -2.05
C MET A 45 5.80 -11.59 -2.22
N PRO A 46 5.90 -10.88 -3.36
CA PRO A 46 5.01 -10.92 -4.52
C PRO A 46 4.98 -12.26 -5.27
N LEU A 47 3.85 -12.57 -5.95
CA LEU A 47 3.79 -13.63 -6.95
C LEU A 47 4.70 -13.30 -8.16
N PRO A 48 5.51 -14.26 -8.64
CA PRO A 48 6.37 -14.03 -9.78
C PRO A 48 5.58 -13.90 -11.09
N ALA A 49 6.18 -13.30 -12.11
CA ALA A 49 5.55 -13.17 -13.42
C ALA A 49 5.25 -14.52 -14.10
N ALA A 50 6.17 -15.48 -13.97
CA ALA A 50 6.03 -16.84 -14.49
C ALA A 50 6.75 -17.84 -13.59
N LEU A 51 6.13 -19.01 -13.35
CA LEU A 51 6.67 -20.06 -12.50
C LEU A 51 6.02 -21.40 -12.84
N GLN A 52 6.84 -22.45 -12.85
CA GLN A 52 6.42 -23.84 -12.94
C GLN A 52 7.10 -24.65 -11.82
N LEU A 53 6.29 -25.33 -10.99
CA LEU A 53 6.79 -26.31 -10.04
C LEU A 53 7.02 -27.65 -10.74
N GLU A 54 7.98 -28.42 -10.23
CA GLU A 54 8.24 -29.78 -10.68
C GLU A 54 8.20 -30.76 -9.50
N ASP A 55 8.09 -32.06 -9.80
CA ASP A 55 8.13 -33.13 -8.82
C ASP A 55 9.58 -33.31 -8.32
N GLY A 56 9.93 -32.63 -7.23
CA GLY A 56 11.25 -32.77 -6.62
C GLY A 56 11.51 -31.74 -5.53
N LEU A 57 12.50 -32.02 -4.69
CA LEU A 57 12.92 -31.16 -3.59
C LEU A 57 14.45 -31.13 -3.51
N LEU A 58 15.02 -29.95 -3.29
CA LEU A 58 16.41 -29.79 -2.88
C LEU A 58 16.49 -29.69 -1.36
N VAL A 59 17.27 -30.57 -0.73
CA VAL A 59 17.50 -30.54 0.73
C VAL A 59 18.54 -29.48 1.08
N LEU A 60 18.21 -28.64 2.06
CA LEU A 60 19.08 -27.62 2.63
C LEU A 60 19.78 -28.16 3.89
N ASP A 61 21.05 -28.50 3.73
CA ASP A 61 21.92 -28.97 4.81
C ASP A 61 23.20 -28.11 4.92
N ALA A 62 24.09 -28.45 5.86
CA ALA A 62 25.29 -27.66 6.16
C ALA A 62 26.30 -27.59 5.01
N ASP A 63 26.22 -28.49 4.03
CA ASP A 63 27.13 -28.53 2.88
C ASP A 63 26.68 -27.58 1.77
N VAL A 64 25.53 -26.91 1.87
CA VAL A 64 25.13 -25.88 0.91
C VAL A 64 26.11 -24.70 0.99
N SER A 65 26.86 -24.50 -0.09
CA SER A 65 27.74 -23.35 -0.33
C SER A 65 27.38 -22.66 -1.64
N HIS A 66 27.99 -21.50 -1.91
CA HIS A 66 27.70 -20.72 -3.11
C HIS A 66 28.94 -20.56 -3.99
N GLN A 67 28.70 -20.32 -5.27
CA GLN A 67 29.71 -19.81 -6.19
C GLN A 67 29.11 -18.76 -7.13
N PHE A 68 29.93 -17.80 -7.55
CA PHE A 68 29.60 -16.88 -8.62
C PHE A 68 30.08 -17.45 -9.96
N ARG A 69 29.19 -17.56 -10.94
CA ARG A 69 29.58 -17.75 -12.34
C ARG A 69 30.05 -16.39 -12.87
N GLY A 70 31.35 -16.13 -12.76
CA GLY A 70 31.97 -14.85 -13.09
C GLY A 70 32.58 -14.16 -11.87
N SER A 71 32.68 -12.83 -11.91
CA SER A 71 33.18 -12.04 -10.77
C SER A 71 32.08 -11.73 -9.76
N SER A 72 32.42 -11.69 -8.48
CA SER A 72 31.56 -11.10 -7.44
C SER A 72 31.82 -9.60 -7.28
N THR A 73 30.95 -8.93 -6.52
CA THR A 73 31.12 -7.54 -6.09
C THR A 73 30.92 -7.44 -4.57
N PRO A 74 31.45 -6.40 -3.90
CA PRO A 74 31.24 -6.24 -2.46
C PRO A 74 29.76 -6.21 -2.04
N ARG A 75 28.88 -5.70 -2.91
CA ARG A 75 27.43 -5.65 -2.66
C ARG A 75 26.80 -7.03 -2.74
N LEU A 76 27.13 -7.83 -3.77
CA LEU A 76 26.67 -9.21 -3.89
C LEU A 76 27.19 -10.09 -2.75
N GLU A 77 28.45 -9.93 -2.36
CA GLU A 77 29.03 -10.64 -1.20
C GLU A 77 28.30 -10.28 0.12
N ARG A 78 27.88 -9.02 0.29
CA ARG A 78 27.01 -8.63 1.42
C ARG A 78 25.61 -9.23 1.29
N ALA A 79 25.03 -9.28 0.09
CA ALA A 79 23.73 -9.91 -0.14
C ALA A 79 23.73 -11.41 0.20
N VAL A 80 24.75 -12.14 -0.24
CA VAL A 80 24.91 -13.57 0.08
C VAL A 80 25.10 -13.80 1.58
N ARG A 81 25.88 -12.96 2.27
CA ARG A 81 26.01 -13.05 3.73
C ARG A 81 24.68 -12.83 4.46
N ARG A 82 23.87 -11.86 4.01
CA ARG A 82 22.53 -11.64 4.57
C ARG A 82 21.61 -12.83 4.29
N PHE A 83 21.65 -13.38 3.07
CA PHE A 83 20.90 -14.58 2.68
C PHE A 83 21.22 -15.74 3.62
N TYR A 84 22.50 -16.10 3.79
CA TYR A 84 22.88 -17.19 4.69
C TYR A 84 22.59 -16.91 6.16
N SER A 85 22.73 -15.66 6.61
CA SER A 85 22.34 -15.29 7.97
C SER A 85 20.86 -15.56 8.21
N ARG A 86 19.99 -15.13 7.28
CA ARG A 86 18.53 -15.35 7.38
C ARG A 86 18.17 -16.81 7.22
N LEU A 87 18.80 -17.52 6.29
CA LEU A 87 18.59 -18.95 6.12
C LEU A 87 18.98 -19.73 7.39
N SER A 88 20.09 -19.36 8.03
CA SER A 88 20.51 -19.96 9.30
C SER A 88 19.54 -19.66 10.43
N THR A 89 19.02 -18.43 10.52
CA THR A 89 17.99 -18.05 11.51
C THR A 89 16.70 -18.86 11.34
N VAL A 90 16.26 -19.06 10.09
CA VAL A 90 15.02 -19.81 9.79
C VAL A 90 15.20 -21.31 10.05
N THR A 91 16.33 -21.87 9.63
CA THR A 91 16.52 -23.33 9.60
C THR A 91 17.24 -23.91 10.82
N GLY A 92 17.99 -23.08 11.56
CA GLY A 92 18.95 -23.54 12.58
C GLY A 92 20.19 -24.22 12.01
N VAL A 93 20.32 -24.33 10.68
CA VAL A 93 21.47 -24.95 10.00
C VAL A 93 22.55 -23.89 9.79
N ARG A 94 23.82 -24.28 9.96
CA ARG A 94 24.97 -23.41 9.68
C ARG A 94 25.49 -23.68 8.26
N PHE A 95 25.19 -22.78 7.34
CA PHE A 95 25.60 -22.87 5.93
C PHE A 95 26.99 -22.25 5.67
N GLY A 96 27.56 -22.55 4.49
CA GLY A 96 28.71 -21.81 3.93
C GLY A 96 30.09 -22.45 4.10
N ASN A 97 30.18 -23.77 4.33
CA ASN A 97 31.45 -24.50 4.52
C ASN A 97 31.65 -25.70 3.56
N GLY A 98 30.82 -25.87 2.52
CA GLY A 98 30.90 -27.02 1.60
C GLY A 98 31.81 -26.80 0.39
N ASP A 99 32.51 -27.87 -0.03
CA ASP A 99 33.39 -27.89 -1.22
C ASP A 99 32.62 -28.04 -2.55
N ASP A 100 31.31 -28.33 -2.49
CA ASP A 100 30.43 -28.53 -3.65
C ASP A 100 29.32 -27.46 -3.67
N PRO A 101 29.46 -26.38 -4.47
CA PRO A 101 28.55 -25.26 -4.44
C PRO A 101 27.19 -25.62 -5.05
N ARG A 102 26.15 -25.52 -4.22
CA ARG A 102 24.75 -25.77 -4.60
C ARG A 102 23.94 -24.50 -4.84
N LEU A 103 24.46 -23.32 -4.47
CA LEU A 103 23.89 -22.03 -4.86
C LEU A 103 24.77 -21.35 -5.91
N ILE A 104 24.26 -21.27 -7.13
CA ILE A 104 24.97 -20.67 -8.25
C ILE A 104 24.39 -19.30 -8.54
N LEU A 105 25.24 -18.27 -8.58
CA LEU A 105 24.85 -16.89 -8.86
C LEU A 105 25.49 -16.42 -10.17
N GLU A 106 24.67 -16.09 -11.16
CA GLU A 106 25.11 -15.68 -12.50
C GLU A 106 24.54 -14.32 -12.87
N TRP A 107 25.40 -13.36 -13.25
CA TRP A 107 24.91 -12.01 -13.53
C TRP A 107 25.65 -11.30 -14.66
N GLY A 108 24.99 -10.30 -15.25
CA GLY A 108 25.45 -9.62 -16.48
C GLY A 108 26.70 -8.74 -16.35
N GLY A 109 27.30 -8.62 -15.17
CA GLY A 109 28.61 -7.96 -14.97
C GLY A 109 28.58 -6.42 -14.87
N ARG A 110 27.41 -5.77 -14.89
CA ARG A 110 27.28 -4.31 -14.71
C ARG A 110 27.11 -3.93 -13.24
N ALA A 111 28.22 -3.68 -12.54
CA ALA A 111 28.18 -3.16 -11.18
C ALA A 111 27.55 -1.76 -11.16
N ILE A 112 26.71 -1.48 -10.16
CA ILE A 112 26.10 -0.17 -9.94
C ILE A 112 26.43 0.33 -8.52
N ASP A 113 26.90 1.57 -8.42
CA ASP A 113 27.24 2.16 -7.11
C ASP A 113 25.98 2.47 -6.28
N TYR A 114 24.89 2.85 -6.95
CA TYR A 114 23.59 3.17 -6.35
C TYR A 114 22.46 2.79 -7.31
N PRO A 115 21.33 2.21 -6.83
CA PRO A 115 20.18 1.89 -7.67
C PRO A 115 19.56 3.13 -8.32
N ALA A 116 19.05 2.99 -9.54
CA ALA A 116 18.42 4.08 -10.29
C ALA A 116 17.04 3.66 -10.85
N LEU A 117 16.18 4.64 -11.08
CA LEU A 117 14.91 4.43 -11.78
C LEU A 117 15.16 3.84 -13.18
N GLY A 118 14.52 2.72 -13.48
CA GLY A 118 14.64 2.03 -14.77
C GLY A 118 15.82 1.06 -14.86
N ASP A 119 16.54 0.79 -13.75
CA ASP A 119 17.44 -0.35 -13.67
C ASP A 119 16.70 -1.66 -13.98
N ASP A 120 17.42 -2.62 -14.57
CA ASP A 120 16.85 -3.95 -14.84
C ASP A 120 16.84 -4.77 -13.53
N GLU A 121 15.63 -5.03 -13.05
CA GLU A 121 15.36 -5.75 -11.80
C GLU A 121 14.89 -7.19 -12.06
N SER A 122 14.94 -7.66 -13.32
CA SER A 122 14.53 -9.01 -13.69
C SER A 122 15.51 -10.08 -13.21
N TYR A 123 14.99 -11.27 -12.97
CA TYR A 123 15.79 -12.44 -12.60
C TYR A 123 15.08 -13.75 -12.94
N SER A 124 15.86 -14.82 -12.98
CA SER A 124 15.39 -16.19 -13.12
C SER A 124 15.93 -17.05 -12.00
N ILE A 125 15.15 -18.05 -11.57
CA ILE A 125 15.58 -19.09 -10.64
C ILE A 125 15.28 -20.45 -11.25
N GLU A 126 16.27 -21.33 -11.21
CA GLU A 126 16.08 -22.75 -11.45
C GLU A 126 16.56 -23.51 -10.22
N VAL A 127 15.69 -24.38 -9.71
CA VAL A 127 16.02 -25.31 -8.63
C VAL A 127 15.87 -26.70 -9.21
N SER A 128 16.91 -27.51 -9.09
CA SER A 128 16.93 -28.96 -9.34
C SER A 128 17.11 -29.72 -8.02
N GLU A 129 17.15 -31.05 -8.04
CA GLU A 129 17.49 -31.84 -6.84
C GLU A 129 18.93 -31.60 -6.31
N HIS A 130 19.79 -30.95 -7.09
CA HIS A 130 21.22 -30.80 -6.79
C HIS A 130 21.67 -29.35 -6.63
N GLU A 131 21.14 -28.44 -7.43
CA GLU A 131 21.57 -27.03 -7.44
C GLU A 131 20.39 -26.05 -7.51
N MET A 132 20.59 -24.87 -6.92
CA MET A 132 19.82 -23.64 -7.08
C MET A 132 20.64 -22.66 -7.91
N LEU A 133 20.13 -22.24 -9.06
CA LEU A 133 20.73 -21.21 -9.92
C LEU A 133 19.88 -19.95 -9.89
N VAL A 134 20.47 -18.82 -9.51
CA VAL A 134 19.87 -17.48 -9.63
C VAL A 134 20.63 -16.70 -10.71
N SER A 135 19.90 -16.27 -11.74
CA SER A 135 20.47 -15.52 -12.87
C SER A 135 19.81 -14.17 -13.04
N ALA A 136 20.57 -13.10 -13.29
CA ALA A 136 19.99 -11.76 -13.51
C ALA A 136 20.87 -10.85 -14.38
N PRO A 137 20.30 -9.90 -15.16
CA PRO A 137 21.09 -8.91 -15.88
C PRO A 137 21.90 -7.97 -14.97
N ALA A 138 21.40 -7.66 -13.77
CA ALA A 138 22.02 -6.74 -12.82
C ALA A 138 22.04 -7.30 -11.38
N GLU A 139 22.82 -6.65 -10.50
CA GLU A 139 22.96 -7.06 -9.09
C GLU A 139 21.63 -7.06 -8.34
N THR A 140 20.74 -6.11 -8.64
CA THR A 140 19.43 -5.98 -7.98
C THR A 140 18.54 -7.20 -8.25
N GLY A 141 18.56 -7.75 -9.45
CA GLY A 141 17.85 -9.01 -9.76
C GLY A 141 18.38 -10.20 -8.96
N ILE A 142 19.70 -10.30 -8.73
CA ILE A 142 20.27 -11.32 -7.83
C ILE A 142 19.78 -11.13 -6.40
N ILE A 143 19.78 -9.89 -5.89
CA ILE A 143 19.28 -9.57 -4.55
C ILE A 143 17.82 -10.02 -4.41
N TYR A 144 16.95 -9.69 -5.37
CA TYR A 144 15.55 -10.09 -5.36
C TYR A 144 15.34 -11.59 -5.55
N GLY A 145 16.17 -12.26 -6.35
CA GLY A 145 16.15 -13.72 -6.48
C GLY A 145 16.48 -14.43 -5.18
N LEU A 146 17.43 -13.91 -4.40
CA LEU A 146 17.73 -14.43 -3.06
C LEU A 146 16.57 -14.23 -2.08
N GLU A 147 15.82 -13.13 -2.17
CA GLU A 147 14.59 -12.93 -1.38
C GLU A 147 13.51 -13.95 -1.73
N THR A 148 13.32 -14.23 -3.03
CA THR A 148 12.39 -15.27 -3.48
C THR A 148 12.81 -16.66 -3.02
N LEU A 149 14.10 -17.01 -3.09
CA LEU A 149 14.60 -18.28 -2.53
C LEU A 149 14.28 -18.41 -1.04
N LEU A 150 14.49 -17.36 -0.24
CA LEU A 150 14.16 -17.39 1.19
C LEU A 150 12.68 -17.67 1.45
N GLN A 151 11.78 -17.16 0.60
CA GLN A 151 10.36 -17.44 0.73
C GLN A 151 9.97 -18.86 0.30
N LEU A 152 10.75 -19.50 -0.58
CA LEU A 152 10.54 -20.88 -1.02
C LEU A 152 10.96 -21.93 0.02
N VAL A 153 11.81 -21.55 0.98
CA VAL A 153 12.26 -22.43 2.07
C VAL A 153 11.07 -22.88 2.90
N ARG A 154 10.93 -24.19 3.07
CA ARG A 154 9.91 -24.80 3.95
C ARG A 154 10.46 -26.03 4.65
N GLU A 155 9.81 -26.41 5.74
CA GLU A 155 10.08 -27.68 6.40
C GLU A 155 9.14 -28.75 5.85
N GLU A 156 9.71 -29.87 5.41
CA GLU A 156 8.98 -31.03 4.92
C GLU A 156 9.60 -32.29 5.51
N GLN A 157 8.80 -33.12 6.19
CA GLN A 157 9.26 -34.36 6.84
C GLN A 157 10.47 -34.18 7.80
N HIS A 158 10.52 -33.08 8.55
CA HIS A 158 11.63 -32.68 9.45
C HIS A 158 12.94 -32.32 8.72
N GLN A 159 12.87 -31.98 7.43
CA GLN A 159 13.99 -31.48 6.65
C GLN A 159 13.65 -30.12 6.06
N TRP A 160 14.64 -29.23 6.01
CA TRP A 160 14.51 -27.95 5.29
C TRP A 160 14.74 -28.18 3.81
N VAL A 161 13.81 -27.72 2.99
CA VAL A 161 13.82 -27.96 1.54
C VAL A 161 13.45 -26.71 0.75
N VAL A 162 13.83 -26.72 -0.52
CA VAL A 162 13.33 -25.82 -1.56
C VAL A 162 12.70 -26.67 -2.67
N PRO A 163 11.49 -26.37 -3.15
CA PRO A 163 10.88 -27.12 -4.24
C PRO A 163 11.65 -26.98 -5.55
N GLN A 164 11.70 -28.05 -6.34
CA GLN A 164 12.17 -28.01 -7.72
C GLN A 164 11.25 -27.12 -8.55
N LEU A 165 11.82 -26.19 -9.31
CA LEU A 165 11.05 -25.24 -10.10
C LEU A 165 11.91 -24.53 -11.15
N SER A 166 11.21 -23.93 -12.10
CA SER A 166 11.74 -22.84 -12.94
C SER A 166 10.86 -21.61 -12.77
N LEU A 167 11.47 -20.44 -12.61
CA LEU A 167 10.75 -19.16 -12.53
C LEU A 167 11.49 -18.05 -13.26
N HIS A 168 10.72 -17.13 -13.82
CA HIS A 168 11.19 -15.87 -14.39
C HIS A 168 10.32 -14.75 -13.85
N ASP A 169 10.97 -13.68 -13.40
CA ASP A 169 10.28 -12.63 -12.67
C ASP A 169 10.86 -11.25 -12.98
N ARG A 170 9.98 -10.25 -12.96
CA ARG A 170 10.29 -8.84 -13.21
C ARG A 170 9.19 -7.97 -12.62
N PRO A 171 9.51 -6.74 -12.18
CA PRO A 171 8.49 -5.84 -11.67
C PRO A 171 7.55 -5.36 -12.79
N ARG A 172 6.28 -5.14 -12.44
CA ARG A 172 5.29 -4.47 -13.28
C ARG A 172 5.57 -2.97 -13.39
N TYR A 173 5.95 -2.34 -12.27
CA TYR A 173 6.26 -0.90 -12.21
C TYR A 173 7.67 -0.65 -11.68
N PRO A 174 8.42 0.32 -12.25
CA PRO A 174 9.78 0.66 -11.79
C PRO A 174 9.82 1.44 -10.46
N TRP A 175 8.70 2.05 -10.03
CA TRP A 175 8.57 2.74 -8.75
C TRP A 175 7.66 1.97 -7.80
N ARG A 176 8.22 1.46 -6.70
CA ARG A 176 7.51 0.67 -5.70
C ARG A 176 7.91 1.16 -4.32
N GLY A 177 7.19 2.15 -3.83
CA GLY A 177 7.63 2.97 -2.70
C GLY A 177 6.91 2.72 -1.38
N VAL A 178 7.57 3.12 -0.30
CA VAL A 178 6.95 3.43 0.99
C VAL A 178 7.44 4.81 1.42
N LEU A 179 6.52 5.71 1.74
CA LEU A 179 6.80 6.95 2.43
C LEU A 179 6.78 6.72 3.94
N ILE A 180 7.82 7.18 4.64
CA ILE A 180 7.86 7.25 6.10
C ILE A 180 8.02 8.71 6.53
N ASP A 181 7.03 9.18 7.28
CA ASP A 181 7.05 10.48 7.94
C ASP A 181 7.89 10.43 9.22
N ALA A 182 8.96 11.22 9.23
CA ALA A 182 9.76 11.49 10.43
C ALA A 182 9.52 12.91 10.99
N GLY A 183 8.75 13.73 10.28
CA GLY A 183 8.45 15.12 10.62
C GLY A 183 7.57 15.22 11.86
N ARG A 184 6.40 14.55 11.84
CA ARG A 184 5.39 14.63 12.91
C ARG A 184 5.86 13.94 14.20
N HIS A 185 6.32 12.69 14.10
CA HIS A 185 6.99 11.98 15.20
C HIS A 185 8.41 11.56 14.82
N TRP A 186 9.32 11.61 15.80
CA TRP A 186 10.68 11.12 15.62
C TRP A 186 10.72 9.61 15.40
N ILE A 187 11.28 9.19 14.26
CA ILE A 187 11.52 7.78 13.93
C ILE A 187 13.02 7.47 14.03
N PRO A 188 13.48 6.70 15.04
CA PRO A 188 14.89 6.34 15.18
C PRO A 188 15.46 5.62 13.96
N LYS A 189 16.76 5.82 13.71
CA LYS A 189 17.50 5.18 12.61
C LYS A 189 17.30 3.66 12.56
N ASP A 190 17.34 2.98 13.70
CA ASP A 190 17.19 1.52 13.73
C ASP A 190 15.81 1.05 13.26
N VAL A 191 14.75 1.85 13.46
CA VAL A 191 13.41 1.57 12.90
C VAL A 191 13.44 1.71 11.39
N ILE A 192 14.07 2.76 10.85
CA ILE A 192 14.26 2.95 9.40
C ILE A 192 15.02 1.76 8.78
N LEU A 193 16.12 1.31 9.42
CA LEU A 193 16.91 0.18 8.91
C LEU A 193 16.09 -1.12 8.86
N ARG A 194 15.27 -1.40 9.89
CA ARG A 194 14.39 -2.57 9.89
C ARG A 194 13.29 -2.49 8.83
N SER A 195 12.73 -1.30 8.62
CA SER A 195 11.78 -1.06 7.52
C SER A 195 12.41 -1.35 6.15
N LEU A 196 13.67 -0.96 5.93
CA LEU A 196 14.40 -1.27 4.68
C LEU A 196 14.61 -2.78 4.47
N ASP A 197 14.84 -3.56 5.53
CA ASP A 197 14.90 -5.02 5.43
C ASP A 197 13.56 -5.63 4.99
N ALA A 198 12.47 -5.17 5.59
CA ALA A 198 11.12 -5.62 5.23
C ALA A 198 10.75 -5.23 3.80
N MET A 199 11.04 -3.99 3.38
CA MET A 199 10.88 -3.51 2.01
C MET A 199 11.61 -4.40 1.00
N ALA A 200 12.87 -4.75 1.28
CA ALA A 200 13.65 -5.62 0.41
C ALA A 200 13.03 -7.01 0.27
N SER A 201 12.51 -7.57 1.36
CA SER A 201 11.89 -8.91 1.37
C SER A 201 10.66 -9.03 0.47
N VAL A 202 9.99 -7.90 0.19
CA VAL A 202 8.84 -7.80 -0.72
C VAL A 202 9.15 -7.00 -1.99
N LYS A 203 10.43 -6.73 -2.26
CA LYS A 203 10.92 -6.10 -3.50
C LYS A 203 10.42 -4.67 -3.74
N LEU A 204 10.08 -3.93 -2.68
CA LEU A 204 9.93 -2.47 -2.71
C LEU A 204 11.32 -1.83 -2.90
N ASN A 205 11.40 -0.76 -3.69
CA ASN A 205 12.67 -0.19 -4.14
C ASN A 205 12.81 1.33 -3.93
N VAL A 206 11.84 1.98 -3.27
CA VAL A 206 11.93 3.39 -2.89
C VAL A 206 11.51 3.57 -1.44
N LEU A 207 12.39 4.13 -0.61
CA LEU A 207 12.01 4.79 0.63
C LEU A 207 11.90 6.27 0.33
N HIS A 208 10.68 6.79 0.34
CA HIS A 208 10.44 8.21 0.35
C HIS A 208 10.51 8.68 1.80
N TRP A 209 11.48 9.53 2.11
CA TRP A 209 11.77 9.93 3.48
C TRP A 209 11.30 11.37 3.70
N HIS A 210 10.15 11.49 4.36
CA HIS A 210 9.55 12.78 4.69
C HIS A 210 10.24 13.38 5.92
N LEU A 211 11.17 14.31 5.66
CA LEU A 211 12.18 14.78 6.62
C LEU A 211 11.87 16.15 7.25
N THR A 212 10.88 16.88 6.72
CA THR A 212 10.54 18.21 7.22
C THR A 212 9.05 18.44 7.22
N GLU A 213 8.56 19.04 8.30
CA GLU A 213 7.16 19.42 8.47
C GLU A 213 7.04 20.57 9.49
N TYR A 214 5.85 21.09 9.76
CA TYR A 214 5.56 22.06 10.81
C TYR A 214 6.19 21.66 12.16
N GLN A 215 6.05 20.38 12.53
CA GLN A 215 6.46 19.86 13.84
C GLN A 215 7.92 19.41 13.91
N GLY A 216 8.68 19.44 12.81
CA GLY A 216 10.07 19.00 12.86
C GLY A 216 10.88 19.10 11.58
N PHE A 217 12.15 19.48 11.73
CA PHE A 217 13.19 19.46 10.72
C PHE A 217 14.22 18.38 11.09
N ARG A 218 14.26 17.27 10.34
CA ARG A 218 14.87 16.02 10.81
C ARG A 218 16.23 15.69 10.21
N VAL A 219 16.84 16.57 9.43
CA VAL A 219 18.17 16.34 8.85
C VAL A 219 19.19 17.39 9.28
N GLU A 220 20.43 16.98 9.53
CA GLU A 220 21.52 17.92 9.80
C GLU A 220 21.90 18.71 8.53
N SER A 221 21.82 20.04 8.63
CA SER A 221 22.47 20.96 7.70
C SER A 221 23.67 21.61 8.38
N LYS A 222 24.86 21.44 7.80
CA LYS A 222 26.09 22.10 8.24
C LYS A 222 26.18 23.53 7.70
N VAL A 223 25.50 23.81 6.59
CA VAL A 223 25.40 25.16 6.02
C VAL A 223 24.46 26.03 6.84
N PHE A 224 23.37 25.45 7.35
CA PHE A 224 22.33 26.14 8.13
C PHE A 224 21.99 25.41 9.43
N PRO A 225 22.89 25.38 10.44
CA PRO A 225 22.70 24.58 11.65
C PRO A 225 21.41 24.87 12.41
N ALA A 226 20.97 26.14 12.42
CA ALA A 226 19.74 26.54 13.10
C ALA A 226 18.46 25.82 12.61
N LEU A 227 18.46 25.20 11.42
CA LEU A 227 17.33 24.39 10.95
C LEU A 227 17.08 23.20 11.90
N HIS A 228 18.11 22.43 12.21
CA HIS A 228 17.98 21.25 13.06
C HIS A 228 18.26 21.57 14.54
N GLU A 229 19.15 22.52 14.86
CA GLU A 229 19.44 22.90 16.26
C GLU A 229 18.22 23.51 16.96
N ARG A 230 17.31 24.13 16.21
CA ARG A 230 16.11 24.81 16.75
C ARG A 230 14.80 24.25 16.23
N GLY A 231 14.78 23.64 15.05
CA GLY A 231 13.57 23.10 14.42
C GLY A 231 13.35 21.61 14.64
N SER A 232 14.07 20.94 15.55
CA SER A 232 13.99 19.47 15.71
C SER A 232 13.71 18.97 17.12
N ASP A 233 13.73 19.83 18.14
CA ASP A 233 13.76 19.43 19.55
C ASP A 233 14.89 18.44 19.92
N GLY A 234 15.99 18.47 19.17
CA GLY A 234 17.12 17.55 19.35
C GLY A 234 16.94 16.19 18.67
N HIS A 235 15.83 15.99 17.95
CA HIS A 235 15.53 14.77 17.20
C HIS A 235 15.75 14.99 15.70
N TYR A 236 16.96 14.67 15.23
CA TYR A 236 17.36 14.75 13.83
C TYR A 236 18.40 13.66 13.49
N TYR A 237 18.50 13.31 12.21
CA TYR A 237 19.55 12.46 11.67
C TYR A 237 20.77 13.32 11.35
N THR A 238 21.93 12.92 11.87
CA THR A 238 23.20 13.50 11.42
C THR A 238 23.44 13.15 9.96
N GLN A 239 24.30 13.89 9.25
CA GLN A 239 24.64 13.50 7.88
C GLN A 239 25.32 12.12 7.81
N ASP A 240 26.01 11.69 8.88
CA ASP A 240 26.58 10.35 8.94
C ASP A 240 25.48 9.29 9.11
N ASP A 241 24.43 9.57 9.88
CA ASP A 241 23.26 8.70 9.94
C ASP A 241 22.57 8.58 8.58
N VAL A 242 22.41 9.69 7.86
CA VAL A 242 21.84 9.70 6.51
C VAL A 242 22.70 8.88 5.54
N ARG A 243 24.04 9.05 5.56
CA ARG A 243 24.96 8.24 4.73
C ARG A 243 24.86 6.75 5.04
N ASP A 244 24.77 6.40 6.32
CA ASP A 244 24.60 5.01 6.74
C ASP A 244 23.29 4.41 6.23
N VAL A 245 22.17 5.16 6.35
CA VAL A 245 20.86 4.72 5.84
C VAL A 245 20.89 4.56 4.33
N ILE A 246 21.46 5.52 3.59
CA ILE A 246 21.61 5.44 2.13
C ILE A 246 22.43 4.21 1.72
N ALA A 247 23.56 3.95 2.39
CA ALA A 247 24.40 2.78 2.10
C ALA A 247 23.66 1.48 2.42
N TYR A 248 22.92 1.43 3.53
CA TYR A 248 22.12 0.27 3.94
C TYR A 248 20.97 -0.04 2.97
N ALA A 249 20.32 1.00 2.45
CA ALA A 249 19.27 0.92 1.44
C ALA A 249 19.83 0.49 0.08
N ALA A 250 20.92 1.11 -0.37
CA ALA A 250 21.58 0.77 -1.63
C ALA A 250 22.00 -0.71 -1.66
N ASP A 251 22.52 -1.23 -0.55
CA ASP A 251 22.85 -2.64 -0.38
C ASP A 251 21.68 -3.60 -0.63
N ARG A 252 20.44 -3.11 -0.51
CA ARG A 252 19.18 -3.84 -0.73
C ARG A 252 18.48 -3.49 -2.04
N GLY A 253 19.07 -2.62 -2.86
CA GLY A 253 18.43 -2.14 -4.08
C GLY A 253 17.32 -1.14 -3.83
N ILE A 254 17.37 -0.43 -2.70
CA ILE A 254 16.39 0.59 -2.34
C ILE A 254 17.00 1.97 -2.54
N ARG A 255 16.25 2.83 -3.23
CA ARG A 255 16.53 4.24 -3.41
C ARG A 255 15.93 5.06 -2.26
N ILE A 256 16.57 6.17 -1.91
CA ILE A 256 16.11 7.10 -0.87
C ILE A 256 15.76 8.40 -1.57
N VAL A 257 14.47 8.72 -1.64
CA VAL A 257 13.98 10.00 -2.13
C VAL A 257 13.76 10.90 -0.91
N PRO A 258 14.61 11.92 -0.67
CA PRO A 258 14.37 12.85 0.43
C PRO A 258 13.25 13.82 0.07
N GLU A 259 12.43 14.15 1.07
CA GLU A 259 11.45 15.22 0.96
C GLU A 259 11.78 16.40 1.86
N PHE A 260 11.69 17.58 1.27
CA PHE A 260 11.78 18.87 1.92
C PHE A 260 10.55 19.68 1.52
N ASP A 261 9.48 19.53 2.29
CA ASP A 261 8.16 20.06 1.96
C ASP A 261 8.12 21.60 2.03
N LEU A 262 7.76 22.20 0.89
CA LEU A 262 7.80 23.63 0.61
C LEU A 262 6.74 24.00 -0.45
N PRO A 263 6.16 25.22 -0.41
CA PRO A 263 6.41 26.29 0.55
C PRO A 263 5.52 26.20 1.82
N GLY A 264 4.52 25.31 1.83
CA GLY A 264 3.72 24.95 3.01
C GLY A 264 4.52 24.09 4.00
N HIS A 265 3.88 23.60 5.06
CA HIS A 265 4.47 22.62 5.99
C HIS A 265 5.87 23.01 6.55
N ALA A 266 6.14 24.32 6.64
CA ALA A 266 7.50 24.84 6.79
C ALA A 266 7.78 25.54 8.12
N THR A 267 6.90 25.47 9.13
CA THR A 267 7.13 26.15 10.42
C THR A 267 8.49 25.79 11.03
N SER A 268 8.90 24.52 10.97
CA SER A 268 10.19 24.07 11.50
C SER A 268 11.41 24.78 10.88
N TRP A 269 11.30 25.25 9.62
CA TRP A 269 12.32 26.07 8.98
C TRP A 269 12.37 27.47 9.59
N PHE A 270 11.20 28.07 9.83
CA PHE A 270 11.04 29.44 10.29
C PHE A 270 11.43 29.63 11.76
N VAL A 271 11.44 28.57 12.56
CA VAL A 271 12.01 28.61 13.91
C VAL A 271 13.47 29.06 13.85
N GLY A 272 14.25 28.48 12.96
CA GLY A 272 15.66 28.84 12.73
C GLY A 272 15.81 30.17 11.98
N TYR A 273 15.02 30.35 10.92
CA TYR A 273 15.16 31.43 9.93
C TYR A 273 13.80 32.11 9.66
N PRO A 274 13.27 32.91 10.60
CA PRO A 274 11.95 33.55 10.49
C PRO A 274 11.83 34.49 9.27
N GLU A 275 12.95 34.98 8.74
CA GLU A 275 13.00 35.83 7.56
C GLU A 275 12.53 35.16 6.27
N LEU A 276 12.51 33.81 6.22
CA LEU A 276 12.03 33.05 5.07
C LEU A 276 10.50 33.05 4.96
N ALA A 277 9.78 33.32 6.04
CA ALA A 277 8.33 33.24 6.10
C ALA A 277 7.63 34.47 5.52
N SER A 278 6.34 34.30 5.20
CA SER A 278 5.46 35.34 4.64
C SER A 278 4.86 36.27 5.67
N ALA A 279 4.80 35.83 6.94
CA ALA A 279 4.35 36.63 8.08
C ALA A 279 5.53 36.94 9.04
N PRO A 280 5.43 37.96 9.90
CA PRO A 280 6.42 38.19 10.94
C PRO A 280 6.42 37.07 11.99
N GLY A 281 7.61 36.64 12.43
CA GLY A 281 7.77 35.76 13.59
C GLY A 281 7.57 36.50 14.94
N PRO A 282 7.99 35.90 16.06
CA PRO A 282 8.77 34.66 16.18
C PRO A 282 7.95 33.40 15.88
N TYR A 283 8.64 32.34 15.45
CA TYR A 283 8.06 31.01 15.25
C TYR A 283 8.55 30.04 16.33
N VAL A 284 7.69 29.11 16.70
CA VAL A 284 7.97 27.94 17.54
C VAL A 284 7.52 26.70 16.78
N LEU A 285 8.04 25.53 17.12
CA LEU A 285 7.55 24.29 16.52
C LEU A 285 6.08 24.11 16.84
N ASP A 286 5.32 23.74 15.81
CA ASP A 286 3.93 23.40 15.99
C ASP A 286 3.84 22.09 16.78
N SER A 287 2.91 22.06 17.71
CA SER A 287 2.60 20.84 18.47
C SER A 287 1.28 20.23 18.05
N VAL A 288 0.50 20.92 17.21
CA VAL A 288 -0.80 20.47 16.69
C VAL A 288 -0.64 19.90 15.28
N TYR A 289 -1.65 19.15 14.84
CA TYR A 289 -1.73 18.61 13.48
C TYR A 289 -2.75 19.37 12.64
N GLY A 290 -2.69 19.12 11.33
CA GLY A 290 -3.56 19.73 10.32
C GLY A 290 -2.82 20.75 9.46
N VAL A 291 -3.58 21.43 8.62
CA VAL A 291 -3.07 22.43 7.68
C VAL A 291 -2.94 23.78 8.38
N LEU A 292 -1.72 24.31 8.44
CA LEU A 292 -1.42 25.53 9.18
C LEU A 292 -1.01 26.66 8.23
N ALA A 293 -1.32 27.90 8.64
CA ALA A 293 -1.10 29.10 7.85
C ALA A 293 0.39 29.47 7.57
N PRO A 294 1.39 29.17 8.42
CA PRO A 294 2.79 29.54 8.13
C PRO A 294 3.27 28.97 6.79
N VAL A 295 3.68 29.88 5.89
CA VAL A 295 4.09 29.56 4.51
C VAL A 295 5.28 30.41 4.10
N MET A 296 6.20 29.83 3.33
CA MET A 296 7.43 30.49 2.86
C MET A 296 7.10 31.65 1.92
N ASP A 297 7.95 32.69 1.87
CA ASP A 297 7.71 33.90 1.08
C ASP A 297 8.36 33.83 -0.30
N PRO A 298 7.61 33.49 -1.37
CA PRO A 298 8.17 33.21 -2.69
C PRO A 298 8.62 34.49 -3.43
N THR A 299 8.40 35.66 -2.84
CA THR A 299 8.69 36.96 -3.46
C THR A 299 10.02 37.56 -2.99
N LYS A 300 10.75 36.86 -2.11
CA LYS A 300 12.08 37.26 -1.61
C LYS A 300 13.19 36.53 -2.36
N GLU A 301 14.16 37.27 -2.88
CA GLU A 301 15.35 36.66 -3.51
C GLU A 301 16.22 35.92 -2.48
N GLU A 302 16.19 36.36 -1.23
CA GLU A 302 16.90 35.72 -0.12
C GLU A 302 16.43 34.29 0.13
N VAL A 303 15.16 33.98 -0.13
CA VAL A 303 14.62 32.61 -0.04
C VAL A 303 15.30 31.72 -1.07
N TYR A 304 15.40 32.14 -2.33
CA TYR A 304 16.05 31.34 -3.37
C TYR A 304 17.56 31.22 -3.15
N ALA A 305 18.23 32.26 -2.65
CA ALA A 305 19.64 32.20 -2.28
C ALA A 305 19.90 31.24 -1.11
N PHE A 306 18.96 31.17 -0.16
CA PHE A 306 18.98 30.20 0.94
C PHE A 306 18.80 28.77 0.40
N LEU A 307 17.74 28.55 -0.37
CA LEU A 307 17.40 27.23 -0.92
C LEU A 307 18.48 26.72 -1.87
N ASP A 308 19.10 27.57 -2.70
CA ASP A 308 20.23 27.19 -3.55
C ASP A 308 21.38 26.56 -2.74
N ARG A 309 21.78 27.21 -1.64
CA ARG A 309 22.85 26.71 -0.77
C ARG A 309 22.43 25.46 -0.01
N PHE A 310 21.18 25.39 0.44
CA PHE A 310 20.64 24.23 1.14
C PHE A 310 20.57 23.01 0.22
N PHE A 311 19.95 23.14 -0.95
CA PHE A 311 19.86 22.05 -1.93
C PHE A 311 21.23 21.69 -2.51
N GLY A 312 22.18 22.62 -2.61
CA GLY A 312 23.57 22.27 -2.92
C GLY A 312 24.22 21.34 -1.90
N GLU A 313 23.92 21.51 -0.60
CA GLU A 313 24.36 20.60 0.46
C GLU A 313 23.63 19.25 0.37
N MET A 314 22.30 19.26 0.31
CA MET A 314 21.49 18.04 0.28
C MET A 314 21.75 17.22 -0.99
N ALA A 315 21.98 17.88 -2.13
CA ALA A 315 22.32 17.21 -3.38
C ALA A 315 23.65 16.44 -3.31
N GLY A 316 24.61 16.92 -2.52
CA GLY A 316 25.86 16.23 -2.23
C GLY A 316 25.72 15.10 -1.21
N LEU A 317 24.67 15.13 -0.38
CA LEU A 317 24.39 14.11 0.64
C LEU A 317 23.61 12.91 0.07
N PHE A 318 22.56 13.18 -0.71
CA PHE A 318 21.69 12.16 -1.30
C PHE A 318 22.10 11.84 -2.74
N PRO A 319 22.46 10.59 -3.09
CA PRO A 319 22.84 10.23 -4.46
C PRO A 319 21.64 10.10 -5.41
N GLU A 320 20.42 9.92 -4.90
CA GLU A 320 19.19 9.88 -5.69
C GLU A 320 19.03 11.15 -6.53
N ARG A 321 18.55 11.00 -7.76
CA ARG A 321 18.33 12.10 -8.70
C ARG A 321 17.10 12.90 -8.35
N TYR A 322 16.06 12.26 -7.80
CA TYR A 322 14.84 12.93 -7.40
C TYR A 322 14.95 13.52 -5.99
N VAL A 323 14.42 14.72 -5.81
CA VAL A 323 14.15 15.34 -4.52
C VAL A 323 12.68 15.70 -4.51
N HIS A 324 11.95 15.23 -3.50
CA HIS A 324 10.56 15.61 -3.30
C HIS A 324 10.52 16.99 -2.62
N ILE A 325 9.75 17.91 -3.19
CA ILE A 325 9.61 19.28 -2.66
C ILE A 325 8.32 19.48 -1.87
N GLY A 326 7.54 18.41 -1.70
CA GLY A 326 6.18 18.47 -1.17
C GLY A 326 5.27 19.31 -2.06
N GLY A 327 4.76 20.40 -1.50
CA GLY A 327 3.91 21.37 -2.20
C GLY A 327 2.42 21.13 -2.02
N ASP A 328 2.05 20.28 -1.08
CA ASP A 328 0.67 20.00 -0.66
C ASP A 328 0.12 21.08 0.29
N GLU A 329 -1.22 21.11 0.35
CA GLU A 329 -2.03 21.85 1.34
C GLU A 329 -1.61 23.31 1.61
N VAL A 330 -1.07 24.00 0.59
CA VAL A 330 -0.64 25.41 0.73
C VAL A 330 -1.85 26.33 0.95
N VAL A 331 -1.94 26.90 2.16
CA VAL A 331 -2.92 27.93 2.51
C VAL A 331 -2.35 29.33 2.25
N GLY A 332 -3.01 30.07 1.35
CA GLY A 332 -2.56 31.37 0.85
C GLY A 332 -2.75 32.56 1.79
N ASP A 333 -3.39 32.40 2.95
CA ASP A 333 -3.82 33.50 3.83
C ASP A 333 -2.70 34.51 4.13
N HIS A 334 -1.51 34.04 4.55
CA HIS A 334 -0.39 34.95 4.83
C HIS A 334 0.18 35.64 3.58
N TRP A 335 0.04 35.06 2.38
CA TRP A 335 0.38 35.72 1.12
C TRP A 335 -0.63 36.83 0.80
N GLU A 336 -1.91 36.54 0.94
CA GLU A 336 -3.02 37.44 0.64
C GLU A 336 -3.08 38.63 1.61
N GLU A 337 -2.80 38.40 2.89
CA GLU A 337 -2.74 39.45 3.90
C GLU A 337 -1.51 40.38 3.73
N ASN A 338 -0.43 39.87 3.13
CA ASN A 338 0.82 40.61 2.97
C ASN A 338 0.79 41.56 1.76
N ALA A 339 0.74 42.88 2.04
CA ALA A 339 0.68 43.92 1.00
C ALA A 339 1.86 43.92 0.02
N ARG A 340 3.06 43.46 0.44
CA ARG A 340 4.22 43.35 -0.44
C ARG A 340 4.06 42.19 -1.43
N ILE A 341 3.55 41.05 -0.95
CA ILE A 341 3.32 39.85 -1.76
C ILE A 341 2.19 40.11 -2.76
N ARG A 342 1.06 40.68 -2.34
CA ARG A 342 -0.01 41.09 -3.26
C ARG A 342 0.47 42.04 -4.36
N ARG A 343 1.33 43.01 -4.01
CA ARG A 343 1.93 43.89 -5.01
C ARG A 343 2.83 43.11 -5.98
N PHE A 344 3.64 42.19 -5.48
CA PHE A 344 4.48 41.35 -6.32
C PHE A 344 3.64 40.51 -7.30
N MET A 345 2.55 39.89 -6.82
CA MET A 345 1.62 39.14 -7.65
C MET A 345 1.03 40.01 -8.77
N ALA A 346 0.58 41.23 -8.43
CA ALA A 346 0.06 42.18 -9.41
C ALA A 346 1.14 42.64 -10.41
N ASP A 347 2.38 42.84 -9.96
CA ASP A 347 3.51 43.25 -10.82
C ASP A 347 3.99 42.11 -11.75
N HIS A 348 3.61 40.85 -11.48
CA HIS A 348 3.99 39.65 -12.24
C HIS A 348 2.80 38.92 -12.89
N ASP A 349 1.62 39.54 -12.93
CA ASP A 349 0.40 38.98 -13.51
C ASP A 349 0.00 37.59 -12.93
N LEU A 350 0.23 37.38 -11.63
CA LEU A 350 -0.16 36.15 -10.93
C LEU A 350 -1.57 36.29 -10.35
N GLU A 351 -2.50 35.47 -10.86
CA GLU A 351 -3.94 35.58 -10.57
C GLU A 351 -4.29 35.25 -9.11
N ASP A 352 -3.69 34.20 -8.56
CA ASP A 352 -4.02 33.67 -7.24
C ASP A 352 -2.81 33.05 -6.52
N SER A 353 -3.05 32.56 -5.31
CA SER A 353 -2.05 31.89 -4.47
C SER A 353 -1.46 30.64 -5.14
N HIS A 354 -2.22 29.92 -5.97
CA HIS A 354 -1.73 28.75 -6.70
C HIS A 354 -0.79 29.14 -7.85
N ALA A 355 -1.07 30.24 -8.56
CA ALA A 355 -0.14 30.83 -9.53
C ALA A 355 1.16 31.28 -8.85
N LEU A 356 1.06 31.86 -7.65
CA LEU A 356 2.25 32.23 -6.85
C LEU A 356 3.05 31.02 -6.37
N GLN A 357 2.37 29.94 -5.94
CA GLN A 357 3.02 28.67 -5.62
C GLN A 357 3.71 28.08 -6.86
N THR A 358 3.07 28.14 -8.02
CA THR A 358 3.68 27.69 -9.28
C THR A 358 4.93 28.50 -9.61
N TYR A 359 4.88 29.83 -9.45
CA TYR A 359 6.05 30.69 -9.61
C TYR A 359 7.23 30.22 -8.74
N PHE A 360 6.95 29.87 -7.47
CA PHE A 360 7.94 29.29 -6.55
C PHE A 360 8.46 27.93 -7.04
N ASN A 361 7.57 27.01 -7.40
CA ASN A 361 7.90 25.66 -7.87
C ASN A 361 8.79 25.70 -9.12
N VAL A 362 8.47 26.54 -10.12
CA VAL A 362 9.29 26.69 -11.33
C VAL A 362 10.70 27.18 -11.00
N ARG A 363 10.85 28.10 -10.04
CA ARG A 363 12.17 28.57 -9.61
C ARG A 363 12.94 27.49 -8.84
N LEU A 364 12.26 26.76 -7.96
CA LEU A 364 12.85 25.66 -7.21
C LEU A 364 13.28 24.50 -8.13
N GLN A 365 12.48 24.17 -9.14
CA GLN A 365 12.79 23.17 -10.16
C GLN A 365 14.13 23.49 -10.86
N ARG A 366 14.34 24.75 -11.24
CA ARG A 366 15.60 25.21 -11.87
C ARG A 366 16.78 25.12 -10.91
N LEU A 367 16.59 25.41 -9.63
CA LEU A 367 17.66 25.24 -8.62
C LEU A 367 18.04 23.77 -8.47
N LEU A 368 17.06 22.86 -8.41
CA LEU A 368 17.31 21.43 -8.35
C LEU A 368 18.09 20.95 -9.59
N GLU A 369 17.71 21.40 -10.79
CA GLU A 369 18.44 21.08 -12.03
C GLU A 369 19.90 21.57 -12.00
N GLN A 370 20.16 22.75 -11.45
CA GLN A 370 21.52 23.30 -11.30
C GLN A 370 22.40 22.39 -10.42
N HIS A 371 21.81 21.73 -9.43
CA HIS A 371 22.48 20.76 -8.56
C HIS A 371 22.39 19.31 -9.07
N GLY A 372 21.98 19.11 -10.33
CA GLY A 372 21.89 17.79 -10.96
C GLY A 372 20.75 16.92 -10.43
N LYS A 373 19.76 17.53 -9.77
CA LYS A 373 18.55 16.89 -9.25
C LYS A 373 17.35 17.14 -10.15
N ARG A 374 16.31 16.36 -9.91
CA ARG A 374 15.01 16.37 -10.58
C ARG A 374 13.94 16.59 -9.53
N MET A 375 12.95 17.39 -9.88
CA MET A 375 11.83 17.67 -9.00
C MET A 375 10.84 16.52 -8.97
N MET A 376 10.39 16.20 -7.77
CA MET A 376 9.15 15.48 -7.51
C MET A 376 8.30 16.31 -6.55
N GLY A 377 6.98 16.22 -6.62
CA GLY A 377 6.10 16.87 -5.65
C GLY A 377 4.68 16.33 -5.71
N TRP A 378 3.87 16.69 -4.72
CA TRP A 378 2.46 16.31 -4.64
C TRP A 378 1.65 16.92 -5.79
N ASP A 379 0.48 16.37 -6.09
CA ASP A 379 -0.26 16.74 -7.30
C ASP A 379 -0.80 18.18 -7.33
N GLU A 380 -0.72 18.92 -6.23
CA GLU A 380 -0.88 20.38 -6.20
C GLU A 380 0.21 21.13 -6.98
N ILE A 381 1.38 20.55 -7.27
CA ILE A 381 2.37 21.22 -8.12
C ILE A 381 1.93 21.27 -9.60
N LEU A 382 0.92 20.48 -9.98
CA LEU A 382 0.51 20.33 -11.38
C LEU A 382 -0.05 21.65 -11.90
N HIS A 383 0.72 22.31 -12.77
CA HIS A 383 0.32 23.54 -13.43
C HIS A 383 0.86 23.59 -14.87
N PRO A 384 0.16 24.21 -15.85
CA PRO A 384 0.63 24.31 -17.24
C PRO A 384 2.00 24.98 -17.42
N GLU A 385 2.40 25.84 -16.49
CA GLU A 385 3.69 26.54 -16.52
C GLU A 385 4.86 25.73 -15.93
N LEU A 386 4.58 24.65 -15.19
CA LEU A 386 5.62 23.79 -14.64
C LEU A 386 6.29 23.01 -15.79
N PRO A 387 7.64 22.97 -15.85
CA PRO A 387 8.31 22.15 -16.86
C PRO A 387 7.96 20.67 -16.71
N THR A 388 7.53 20.04 -17.80
CA THR A 388 7.12 18.62 -17.81
C THR A 388 8.30 17.65 -17.86
N ARG A 389 9.44 18.10 -18.39
CA ARG A 389 10.60 17.25 -18.59
C ARG A 389 11.21 16.83 -17.24
N ASP A 390 11.35 15.52 -17.07
CA ASP A 390 12.05 14.91 -15.93
C ASP A 390 11.44 15.24 -14.54
N VAL A 391 10.24 15.82 -14.49
CA VAL A 391 9.45 16.06 -13.27
C VAL A 391 8.50 14.90 -13.02
N VAL A 392 8.38 14.50 -11.76
CA VAL A 392 7.43 13.48 -11.30
C VAL A 392 6.37 14.11 -10.42
N VAL A 393 5.11 13.78 -10.67
CA VAL A 393 3.97 14.19 -9.84
C VAL A 393 3.50 12.98 -9.04
N GLN A 394 3.44 13.13 -7.71
CA GLN A 394 2.91 12.12 -6.79
C GLN A 394 1.45 12.42 -6.48
N THR A 395 0.55 11.56 -6.93
CA THR A 395 -0.89 11.83 -6.86
C THR A 395 -1.50 11.15 -5.65
N TRP A 396 -1.97 11.96 -4.72
CA TRP A 396 -2.45 11.49 -3.42
C TRP A 396 -3.96 11.64 -3.25
N ARG A 397 -4.57 12.57 -3.98
CA ARG A 397 -6.01 12.86 -3.90
C ARG A 397 -6.87 11.85 -4.64
N ASN A 398 -6.49 11.44 -5.86
CA ASN A 398 -7.25 10.48 -6.67
C ASN A 398 -6.46 9.93 -7.89
N HIS A 399 -7.00 8.90 -8.54
CA HIS A 399 -6.40 8.28 -9.74
C HIS A 399 -6.59 9.13 -11.01
N ALA A 400 -7.58 10.02 -11.07
CA ALA A 400 -7.79 10.87 -12.23
C ALA A 400 -6.64 11.88 -12.40
N SER A 401 -6.17 12.43 -11.29
CA SER A 401 -4.97 13.27 -11.20
C SER A 401 -3.72 12.56 -11.71
N LEU A 402 -3.56 11.25 -11.41
CA LEU A 402 -2.46 10.42 -11.91
C LEU A 402 -2.45 10.39 -13.45
N TRP A 403 -3.61 10.09 -14.02
CA TRP A 403 -3.75 9.98 -15.47
C TRP A 403 -3.59 11.34 -16.14
N GLU A 404 -4.09 12.41 -15.53
CA GLU A 404 -3.88 13.76 -16.04
C GLU A 404 -2.41 14.13 -16.05
N SER A 405 -1.68 13.89 -14.97
CA SER A 405 -0.23 14.10 -14.89
C SER A 405 0.52 13.36 -16.02
N ALA A 406 0.18 12.09 -16.24
CA ALA A 406 0.74 11.29 -17.32
C ALA A 406 0.38 11.85 -18.71
N ARG A 407 -0.86 12.31 -18.93
CA ARG A 407 -1.28 12.94 -20.20
C ARG A 407 -0.57 14.26 -20.44
N SER A 408 -0.36 15.06 -19.41
CA SER A 408 0.34 16.35 -19.48
C SER A 408 1.86 16.19 -19.66
N GLY A 409 2.37 14.96 -19.61
CA GLY A 409 3.76 14.63 -19.97
C GLY A 409 4.70 14.39 -18.79
N TYR A 410 4.22 14.47 -17.55
CA TYR A 410 4.97 14.21 -16.33
C TYR A 410 5.10 12.71 -16.06
N GLY A 411 6.16 12.29 -15.34
CA GLY A 411 6.12 11.00 -14.66
C GLY A 411 5.09 11.04 -13.53
N ALA A 412 4.38 9.95 -13.29
CA ALA A 412 3.27 9.93 -12.34
C ALA A 412 3.38 8.72 -11.39
N VAL A 413 3.27 8.98 -10.08
CA VAL A 413 3.30 7.96 -9.02
C VAL A 413 2.01 8.04 -8.22
N LEU A 414 1.35 6.90 -7.99
CA LEU A 414 0.09 6.85 -7.25
C LEU A 414 0.30 6.59 -5.76
N SER A 415 -0.26 7.46 -4.90
CA SER A 415 -0.43 7.20 -3.47
C SER A 415 -1.89 7.16 -3.02
N ALA A 416 -2.81 7.73 -3.79
CA ALA A 416 -4.24 7.63 -3.52
C ALA A 416 -4.68 6.15 -3.40
N GLY A 417 -5.25 5.78 -2.25
CA GLY A 417 -5.63 4.40 -1.92
C GLY A 417 -4.53 3.58 -1.22
N TYR A 418 -3.30 4.09 -1.09
CA TYR A 418 -2.19 3.45 -0.36
C TYR A 418 -1.82 4.15 0.96
N TYR A 419 -2.76 4.90 1.55
CA TYR A 419 -2.59 5.53 2.86
C TYR A 419 -2.71 4.49 3.98
N LEU A 420 -1.58 4.05 4.51
CA LEU A 420 -1.52 3.05 5.57
C LEU A 420 -2.00 3.63 6.91
N ASP A 421 -1.88 4.95 7.08
CA ASP A 421 -2.34 5.71 8.24
C ASP A 421 -3.87 5.73 8.36
N TYR A 422 -4.62 5.49 7.28
CA TYR A 422 -6.07 5.32 7.35
C TYR A 422 -6.52 3.99 7.95
N LYS A 423 -5.57 3.11 8.30
CA LYS A 423 -5.80 1.82 8.96
C LYS A 423 -6.74 0.88 8.17
N GLN A 424 -6.86 1.11 6.87
CA GLN A 424 -7.59 0.23 5.96
C GLN A 424 -6.89 -1.14 5.88
N PRO A 425 -7.64 -2.24 5.66
CA PRO A 425 -7.08 -3.59 5.63
C PRO A 425 -6.23 -3.82 4.38
N ALA A 426 -5.32 -4.81 4.40
CA ALA A 426 -4.47 -5.13 3.25
C ALA A 426 -5.27 -5.35 1.96
N GLY A 427 -6.43 -5.99 2.06
CA GLY A 427 -7.33 -6.23 0.92
C GLY A 427 -7.86 -4.96 0.26
N TYR A 428 -7.99 -3.85 0.99
CA TYR A 428 -8.34 -2.55 0.40
C TYR A 428 -7.21 -2.04 -0.51
N HIS A 429 -5.99 -1.99 0.03
CA HIS A 429 -4.82 -1.55 -0.72
C HIS A 429 -4.52 -2.48 -1.91
N TYR A 430 -4.75 -3.78 -1.76
CA TYR A 430 -4.57 -4.77 -2.83
C TYR A 430 -5.50 -4.60 -4.03
N ARG A 431 -6.53 -3.74 -3.96
CA ARG A 431 -7.44 -3.47 -5.08
C ARG A 431 -7.09 -2.20 -5.86
N VAL A 432 -6.27 -1.33 -5.28
CA VAL A 432 -5.82 -0.09 -5.89
C VAL A 432 -4.83 -0.42 -7.01
N ASP A 433 -5.03 0.08 -8.21
CA ASP A 433 -4.15 -0.18 -9.36
C ASP A 433 -3.90 1.12 -10.15
N PRO A 434 -2.63 1.55 -10.34
CA PRO A 434 -2.31 2.75 -11.11
C PRO A 434 -2.90 2.78 -12.54
N ALA A 435 -3.15 1.61 -13.13
CA ALA A 435 -3.70 1.48 -14.48
C ALA A 435 -5.24 1.46 -14.52
N VAL A 436 -5.92 1.67 -13.40
CA VAL A 436 -7.39 1.67 -13.31
C VAL A 436 -7.86 2.91 -12.56
N ILE A 437 -8.77 3.67 -13.15
CA ILE A 437 -9.51 4.68 -12.39
C ILE A 437 -10.80 4.02 -11.90
N PRO A 438 -10.98 3.84 -10.58
CA PRO A 438 -12.18 3.20 -10.06
C PRO A 438 -13.44 3.98 -10.46
N GLY A 439 -14.45 3.29 -10.97
CA GLY A 439 -15.69 3.92 -11.42
C GLY A 439 -15.57 4.78 -12.69
N ALA A 440 -14.46 4.71 -13.43
CA ALA A 440 -14.37 5.44 -14.68
C ALA A 440 -15.41 4.94 -15.69
N VAL A 441 -16.13 5.89 -16.30
CA VAL A 441 -16.92 5.63 -17.49
C VAL A 441 -15.97 5.71 -18.69
N THR A 442 -15.56 4.57 -19.23
CA THR A 442 -14.63 4.49 -20.39
C THR A 442 -15.33 4.26 -21.72
N ILE A 443 -16.65 4.11 -21.70
CA ILE A 443 -17.49 3.86 -22.88
C ILE A 443 -17.93 5.19 -23.51
N GLU A 444 -18.30 5.13 -24.79
CA GLU A 444 -19.07 6.21 -25.41
C GLU A 444 -20.52 6.19 -24.92
N ILE A 445 -21.01 7.36 -24.52
CA ILE A 445 -22.38 7.56 -24.06
C ILE A 445 -23.21 8.06 -25.24
N ASP A 446 -24.10 7.21 -25.75
CA ASP A 446 -25.06 7.57 -26.78
C ASP A 446 -26.35 8.09 -26.14
N ALA A 447 -26.51 9.41 -26.05
CA ALA A 447 -27.72 10.01 -25.50
C ALA A 447 -28.95 9.86 -26.41
N THR A 448 -28.80 9.35 -27.63
CA THR A 448 -29.91 9.20 -28.59
C THR A 448 -30.58 7.82 -28.54
N ASP A 449 -29.87 6.81 -28.07
CA ASP A 449 -30.38 5.43 -27.92
C ASP A 449 -29.95 4.85 -26.56
N TRP A 450 -30.81 5.03 -25.56
CA TRP A 450 -30.53 4.60 -24.19
C TRP A 450 -31.75 4.10 -23.44
N LYS A 451 -31.51 3.21 -22.47
CA LYS A 451 -32.52 2.67 -21.55
C LYS A 451 -31.95 2.65 -20.13
N GLY A 452 -32.74 3.08 -19.14
CA GLY A 452 -32.34 3.16 -17.74
C GLY A 452 -33.29 2.41 -16.82
N TRP A 453 -32.72 1.70 -15.85
CA TRP A 453 -33.45 1.03 -14.78
C TRP A 453 -32.99 1.58 -13.44
N HIS A 454 -33.93 1.95 -12.57
CA HIS A 454 -33.68 2.08 -11.15
C HIS A 454 -33.59 0.68 -10.55
N CYS A 455 -32.53 0.43 -9.82
CA CYS A 455 -32.09 -0.90 -9.40
C CYS A 455 -31.82 -0.92 -7.90
N ILE A 456 -32.13 -2.07 -7.29
CA ILE A 456 -31.80 -2.39 -5.91
C ILE A 456 -30.97 -3.68 -5.94
N LEU A 457 -29.76 -3.62 -5.40
CA LEU A 457 -28.96 -4.79 -5.08
C LEU A 457 -29.18 -5.17 -3.61
N THR A 458 -29.49 -6.43 -3.33
CA THR A 458 -29.77 -6.90 -1.97
C THR A 458 -28.75 -7.95 -1.55
N LEU A 459 -28.13 -7.75 -0.38
CA LEU A 459 -27.33 -8.74 0.35
C LEU A 459 -27.86 -8.83 1.78
N SER A 460 -28.54 -9.93 2.10
CA SER A 460 -29.25 -10.07 3.39
C SER A 460 -30.22 -8.90 3.63
N ASP A 461 -30.03 -8.10 4.68
CA ASP A 461 -30.88 -6.93 5.00
C ASP A 461 -30.34 -5.62 4.39
N MET A 462 -29.20 -5.65 3.71
CA MET A 462 -28.62 -4.48 3.06
C MET A 462 -29.21 -4.31 1.66
N GLU A 463 -29.74 -3.13 1.39
CA GLU A 463 -30.17 -2.71 0.06
C GLU A 463 -29.25 -1.59 -0.43
N ILE A 464 -28.72 -1.77 -1.63
CA ILE A 464 -27.91 -0.78 -2.33
C ILE A 464 -28.75 -0.26 -3.49
N ASP A 465 -29.18 0.99 -3.35
CA ASP A 465 -29.90 1.71 -4.38
C ASP A 465 -28.93 2.13 -5.51
N GLY A 466 -29.44 2.15 -6.73
CA GLY A 466 -28.67 2.60 -7.87
C GLY A 466 -29.42 2.46 -9.18
N ALA A 467 -28.67 2.46 -10.28
CA ALA A 467 -29.22 2.39 -11.61
C ALA A 467 -28.31 1.64 -12.57
N ILE A 468 -28.93 1.10 -13.62
CA ILE A 468 -28.24 0.51 -14.77
C ILE A 468 -28.72 1.25 -16.02
N TYR A 469 -27.79 1.73 -16.83
CA TYR A 469 -28.05 2.38 -18.11
C TYR A 469 -27.44 1.55 -19.23
N LEU A 470 -28.20 1.31 -20.28
CA LEU A 470 -27.74 0.67 -21.52
C LEU A 470 -27.78 1.67 -22.66
N PHE A 471 -26.82 1.54 -23.56
CA PHE A 471 -26.67 2.35 -24.77
C PHE A 471 -26.48 1.44 -25.98
N GLY A 472 -27.19 1.73 -27.07
CA GLY A 472 -27.09 0.97 -28.32
C GLY A 472 -27.57 -0.50 -28.24
N GLU A 473 -27.37 -1.25 -29.34
CA GLU A 473 -27.82 -2.63 -29.48
C GLU A 473 -26.76 -3.54 -30.17
N GLY A 474 -26.92 -4.86 -30.02
CA GLY A 474 -26.06 -5.86 -30.67
C GLY A 474 -24.58 -5.76 -30.29
N GLY A 475 -23.68 -5.78 -31.28
CA GLY A 475 -22.22 -5.65 -31.05
C GLY A 475 -21.77 -4.27 -30.52
N ASN A 476 -22.67 -3.27 -30.55
CA ASN A 476 -22.42 -1.93 -30.06
C ASN A 476 -23.01 -1.67 -28.66
N LEU A 477 -23.56 -2.69 -28.00
CA LEU A 477 -24.11 -2.55 -26.66
C LEU A 477 -23.04 -2.03 -25.68
N ARG A 478 -23.36 -0.94 -24.99
CA ARG A 478 -22.56 -0.36 -23.89
C ARG A 478 -23.48 -0.12 -22.70
N GLY A 479 -22.90 0.14 -21.53
CA GLY A 479 -23.70 0.51 -20.37
C GLY A 479 -22.89 1.07 -19.22
N VAL A 480 -23.59 1.77 -18.34
CA VAL A 480 -23.07 2.34 -17.10
C VAL A 480 -23.90 1.81 -15.93
N THR A 481 -23.25 1.39 -14.86
CA THR A 481 -23.91 1.23 -13.55
C THR A 481 -23.67 2.46 -12.70
N GLN A 482 -24.64 2.84 -11.90
CA GLN A 482 -24.49 3.84 -10.84
C GLN A 482 -24.92 3.23 -9.52
N PHE A 483 -23.97 2.91 -8.64
CA PHE A 483 -24.24 2.35 -7.31
C PHE A 483 -23.28 2.98 -6.31
N MET A 484 -23.70 3.17 -5.05
CA MET A 484 -22.85 3.67 -3.96
C MET A 484 -22.09 4.97 -4.33
N ASP A 485 -22.81 5.96 -4.86
CA ASP A 485 -22.33 7.30 -5.25
C ASP A 485 -21.29 7.35 -6.39
N GLY A 486 -21.02 6.23 -7.08
CA GLY A 486 -20.12 6.15 -8.23
C GLY A 486 -20.79 5.66 -9.50
N SER A 487 -20.32 6.12 -10.65
CA SER A 487 -20.62 5.49 -11.95
C SER A 487 -19.57 4.43 -12.26
N ALA A 488 -19.85 3.48 -13.15
CA ALA A 488 -18.84 2.56 -13.70
C ALA A 488 -19.29 2.06 -15.07
N GLY A 489 -18.40 2.15 -16.07
CA GLY A 489 -18.67 1.63 -17.41
C GLY A 489 -18.58 0.09 -17.47
N PHE A 490 -19.35 -0.51 -18.37
CA PHE A 490 -19.27 -1.94 -18.66
C PHE A 490 -17.93 -2.26 -19.35
N THR A 491 -17.29 -3.35 -18.93
CA THR A 491 -16.01 -3.83 -19.47
C THR A 491 -16.19 -4.94 -20.50
N ASP A 492 -17.16 -5.81 -20.27
CA ASP A 492 -17.72 -6.76 -21.22
C ASP A 492 -19.25 -6.62 -21.17
N ALA A 493 -19.94 -6.69 -22.30
CA ALA A 493 -21.40 -6.57 -22.32
C ALA A 493 -21.96 -7.43 -23.44
N VAL A 494 -22.89 -8.31 -23.08
CA VAL A 494 -23.59 -9.18 -24.03
C VAL A 494 -25.07 -9.22 -23.65
N LEU A 495 -25.93 -8.92 -24.61
CA LEU A 495 -27.37 -9.15 -24.52
C LEU A 495 -27.75 -10.25 -25.52
N ASP A 496 -28.06 -11.44 -25.01
CA ASP A 496 -28.53 -12.60 -25.79
C ASP A 496 -29.97 -12.93 -25.41
N GLY A 497 -30.90 -12.57 -26.30
CA GLY A 497 -32.33 -12.61 -26.01
C GLY A 497 -32.70 -11.65 -24.88
N ASP A 498 -33.22 -12.18 -23.77
CA ASP A 498 -33.53 -11.42 -22.56
C ASP A 498 -32.38 -11.41 -21.55
N ARG A 499 -31.30 -12.16 -21.77
CA ARG A 499 -30.20 -12.29 -20.81
C ARG A 499 -29.11 -11.27 -21.08
N LEU A 500 -28.86 -10.40 -20.11
CA LEU A 500 -27.82 -9.38 -20.10
C LEU A 500 -26.70 -9.81 -19.14
N THR A 501 -25.49 -10.00 -19.66
CA THR A 501 -24.29 -10.23 -18.85
C THR A 501 -23.27 -9.15 -19.09
N PHE A 502 -22.71 -8.58 -18.02
CA PHE A 502 -21.65 -7.58 -18.11
C PHE A 502 -20.83 -7.50 -16.83
N SER A 503 -19.68 -6.85 -16.89
CA SER A 503 -18.82 -6.62 -15.72
C SER A 503 -18.46 -5.15 -15.56
N THR A 504 -18.33 -4.67 -14.32
CA THR A 504 -17.85 -3.32 -13.99
C THR A 504 -16.70 -3.34 -12.99
N GLU A 505 -15.86 -2.30 -13.02
CA GLU A 505 -14.78 -2.12 -12.04
C GLU A 505 -15.25 -1.25 -10.87
N SER A 506 -15.02 -1.73 -9.65
CA SER A 506 -15.36 -1.02 -8.41
C SER A 506 -14.16 -0.94 -7.46
N ASN A 507 -14.27 -0.11 -6.42
CA ASN A 507 -13.30 -0.07 -5.32
C ASN A 507 -13.14 -1.42 -4.57
N PHE A 508 -14.04 -2.37 -4.84
CA PHE A 508 -14.06 -3.71 -4.24
C PHE A 508 -13.68 -4.84 -5.22
N GLY A 509 -13.26 -4.49 -6.44
CA GLY A 509 -12.89 -5.41 -7.51
C GLY A 509 -13.92 -5.47 -8.63
N THR A 510 -13.71 -6.38 -9.59
CA THR A 510 -14.63 -6.58 -10.71
C THR A 510 -15.95 -7.18 -10.23
N VAL A 511 -17.06 -6.50 -10.53
CA VAL A 511 -18.42 -6.98 -10.26
C VAL A 511 -18.98 -7.57 -11.55
N LYS A 512 -19.39 -8.84 -11.52
CA LYS A 512 -19.98 -9.56 -12.65
C LYS A 512 -21.49 -9.64 -12.51
N PHE A 513 -22.21 -9.06 -13.46
CA PHE A 513 -23.67 -9.07 -13.52
C PHE A 513 -24.16 -10.15 -14.47
N ASP A 514 -25.18 -10.89 -14.04
CA ASP A 514 -25.95 -11.84 -14.84
C ASP A 514 -27.43 -11.55 -14.59
N ALA A 515 -28.05 -10.87 -15.54
CA ALA A 515 -29.39 -10.31 -15.43
C ALA A 515 -30.29 -10.78 -16.57
N ARG A 516 -31.59 -10.71 -16.34
CA ARG A 516 -32.65 -10.85 -17.34
C ARG A 516 -33.44 -9.57 -17.43
N VAL A 517 -33.57 -9.05 -18.65
CA VAL A 517 -34.34 -7.86 -19.01
C VAL A 517 -35.63 -8.33 -19.69
N SER A 518 -36.77 -8.16 -19.01
CA SER A 518 -38.08 -8.56 -19.52
C SER A 518 -39.05 -7.38 -19.45
N GLY A 519 -39.29 -6.74 -20.59
CA GLY A 519 -40.08 -5.50 -20.65
C GLY A 519 -39.40 -4.41 -19.82
N ASP A 520 -40.13 -3.85 -18.86
CA ASP A 520 -39.64 -2.78 -17.99
C ASP A 520 -38.97 -3.31 -16.70
N SER A 521 -38.73 -4.62 -16.58
CA SER A 521 -38.06 -5.19 -15.41
C SER A 521 -36.68 -5.74 -15.73
N ILE A 522 -35.74 -5.51 -14.83
CA ILE A 522 -34.42 -6.17 -14.81
C ILE A 522 -34.28 -6.97 -13.51
N THR A 523 -33.88 -8.23 -13.59
CA THR A 523 -33.70 -9.10 -12.42
C THR A 523 -32.50 -10.01 -12.60
N GLY A 524 -31.79 -10.37 -11.54
CA GLY A 524 -30.65 -11.27 -11.67
C GLY A 524 -29.72 -11.22 -10.48
N THR A 525 -28.43 -11.33 -10.73
CA THR A 525 -27.40 -11.30 -9.69
C THR A 525 -26.20 -10.44 -10.09
N ALA A 526 -25.57 -9.81 -9.10
CA ALA A 526 -24.27 -9.18 -9.22
C ALA A 526 -23.28 -9.91 -8.28
N ARG A 527 -22.19 -10.44 -8.83
CA ARG A 527 -21.17 -11.18 -8.07
C ARG A 527 -19.91 -10.35 -7.95
N LEU A 528 -19.46 -10.15 -6.73
CA LEU A 528 -18.22 -9.45 -6.40
C LEU A 528 -17.36 -10.38 -5.55
N SER A 529 -16.23 -10.82 -6.11
CA SER A 529 -15.42 -11.87 -5.49
C SER A 529 -16.28 -13.10 -5.16
N PHE A 530 -16.37 -13.51 -3.90
CA PHE A 530 -17.18 -14.63 -3.42
C PHE A 530 -18.61 -14.25 -2.98
N PHE A 531 -18.97 -12.96 -2.91
CA PHE A 531 -20.32 -12.51 -2.56
C PHE A 531 -21.23 -12.40 -3.78
N THR A 532 -22.51 -12.75 -3.61
CA THR A 532 -23.55 -12.62 -4.64
C THR A 532 -24.70 -11.77 -4.13
N LEU A 533 -24.93 -10.63 -4.76
CA LEU A 533 -26.05 -9.72 -4.52
C LEU A 533 -27.22 -10.09 -5.44
N GLN A 534 -28.45 -10.02 -4.94
CA GLN A 534 -29.65 -10.15 -5.76
C GLN A 534 -29.96 -8.81 -6.41
N LEU A 535 -30.16 -8.79 -7.72
CA LEU A 535 -30.54 -7.60 -8.48
C LEU A 535 -32.03 -7.63 -8.81
N ARG A 536 -32.71 -6.52 -8.52
CA ARG A 536 -34.04 -6.22 -9.04
C ARG A 536 -34.09 -4.76 -9.47
N GLY A 537 -34.80 -4.47 -10.54
CA GLY A 537 -34.97 -3.10 -11.02
C GLY A 537 -36.18 -2.94 -11.91
N ALA A 538 -36.61 -1.70 -12.02
CA ALA A 538 -37.71 -1.25 -12.87
C ALA A 538 -37.23 -0.10 -13.75
N ARG A 539 -37.74 -0.06 -14.97
CA ARG A 539 -37.36 0.96 -15.95
C ARG A 539 -37.77 2.34 -15.43
N SER A 540 -36.80 3.25 -15.34
CA SER A 540 -37.00 4.61 -14.85
C SER A 540 -36.86 5.66 -15.94
N GLY A 541 -36.14 5.35 -17.03
CA GLY A 541 -35.96 6.26 -18.16
C GLY A 541 -35.53 5.55 -19.45
N GLY A 542 -35.50 6.31 -20.54
CA GLY A 542 -35.03 5.86 -21.85
C GLY A 542 -35.40 6.85 -22.95
N SER A 543 -34.64 6.85 -24.05
CA SER A 543 -34.93 7.74 -25.19
C SER A 543 -36.25 7.44 -25.90
N ASP A 544 -36.83 6.26 -25.65
CA ASP A 544 -38.12 5.80 -26.15
C ASP A 544 -39.29 6.06 -25.17
N MET A 545 -39.04 6.64 -23.98
CA MET A 545 -40.07 6.98 -23.01
C MET A 545 -40.54 8.43 -23.13
N GLU A 546 -41.85 8.64 -23.30
CA GLU A 546 -42.44 10.00 -23.34
C GLU A 546 -42.42 10.69 -21.96
N VAL A 547 -42.49 9.89 -20.89
CA VAL A 547 -42.38 10.34 -19.50
C VAL A 547 -41.44 9.38 -18.75
N GLY A 548 -40.25 9.86 -18.41
CA GLY A 548 -39.22 9.11 -17.67
C GLY A 548 -38.16 10.05 -17.10
N GLU A 549 -37.27 9.52 -16.25
CA GLU A 549 -36.11 10.24 -15.74
C GLU A 549 -35.16 10.59 -16.89
N PRO A 550 -34.53 11.78 -16.89
CA PRO A 550 -33.53 12.13 -17.90
C PRO A 550 -32.24 11.31 -17.73
N LEU A 551 -31.47 11.16 -18.81
CA LEU A 551 -30.16 10.53 -18.76
C LEU A 551 -29.21 11.38 -17.88
N PRO A 552 -28.55 10.81 -16.86
CA PRO A 552 -27.53 11.52 -16.10
C PRO A 552 -26.35 11.93 -16.96
N GLU A 553 -25.64 12.99 -16.56
CA GLU A 553 -24.40 13.39 -17.22
C GLU A 553 -23.25 12.47 -16.76
N PHE A 554 -22.58 11.83 -17.71
CA PHE A 554 -21.43 10.97 -17.45
C PHE A 554 -20.18 11.57 -18.09
N THR A 555 -19.12 11.77 -17.30
CA THR A 555 -17.82 12.21 -17.82
C THR A 555 -17.03 11.00 -18.30
N ARG A 556 -16.81 10.90 -19.62
CA ARG A 556 -15.95 9.86 -20.19
C ARG A 556 -14.49 10.12 -19.83
N ILE A 557 -13.81 9.11 -19.29
CA ILE A 557 -12.36 9.16 -19.10
C ILE A 557 -11.68 8.41 -20.23
N GLU A 558 -10.96 9.14 -21.08
CA GLU A 558 -10.23 8.56 -22.21
C GLU A 558 -9.08 7.67 -21.72
N PRO A 559 -8.93 6.43 -22.21
CA PRO A 559 -7.76 5.60 -21.93
C PRO A 559 -6.44 6.32 -22.25
N LEU A 560 -5.41 6.08 -21.45
CA LEU A 560 -4.07 6.54 -21.79
C LEU A 560 -3.58 5.83 -23.07
N THR A 561 -2.91 6.56 -23.95
CA THR A 561 -2.12 5.96 -25.03
C THR A 561 -0.97 5.14 -24.47
N GLU A 562 -0.39 4.22 -25.25
CA GLU A 562 0.78 3.43 -24.80
C GLU A 562 1.92 4.31 -24.29
N GLU A 563 2.21 5.41 -25.00
CA GLU A 563 3.25 6.36 -24.60
C GLU A 563 2.92 7.05 -23.26
N GLN A 564 1.67 7.48 -23.06
CA GLN A 564 1.23 8.08 -21.80
C GLN A 564 1.25 7.06 -20.66
N ALA A 565 0.88 5.81 -20.92
CA ALA A 565 0.92 4.74 -19.92
C ALA A 565 2.35 4.46 -19.43
N THR A 566 3.38 4.65 -20.26
CA THR A 566 4.79 4.52 -19.81
C THR A 566 5.20 5.55 -18.75
N ARG A 567 4.43 6.64 -18.60
CA ARG A 567 4.66 7.66 -17.58
C ARG A 567 4.05 7.29 -16.22
N LEU A 568 3.22 6.26 -16.15
CA LEU A 568 2.79 5.67 -14.88
C LEU A 568 3.97 4.89 -14.28
N LEU A 569 4.74 5.54 -13.42
CA LEU A 569 5.97 4.98 -12.86
C LEU A 569 5.69 3.91 -11.80
N GLY A 570 4.51 3.93 -11.18
CA GLY A 570 4.07 2.95 -10.20
C GLY A 570 3.28 3.58 -9.07
N GLY A 571 3.57 3.15 -7.85
CA GLY A 571 2.85 3.61 -6.66
C GLY A 571 3.69 3.57 -5.40
N GLU A 572 3.13 4.18 -4.36
CA GLU A 572 3.82 4.38 -3.09
C GLU A 572 2.84 4.40 -1.92
N ALA A 573 3.11 3.55 -0.93
CA ALA A 573 2.32 3.50 0.30
C ALA A 573 2.76 4.57 1.29
N CYS A 574 1.83 5.38 1.78
CA CYS A 574 2.14 6.47 2.68
C CYS A 574 1.92 6.08 4.14
N MET A 575 2.92 6.35 4.97
CA MET A 575 2.83 6.20 6.42
C MET A 575 3.07 7.53 7.13
N TRP A 576 1.99 8.31 7.23
CA TRP A 576 1.93 9.53 8.04
C TRP A 576 1.86 9.22 9.54
N THR A 577 2.44 10.08 10.38
CA THR A 577 2.73 9.75 11.77
C THR A 577 2.00 10.54 12.84
N GLU A 578 0.89 11.22 12.55
CA GLU A 578 0.11 11.98 13.56
C GLU A 578 -0.33 11.11 14.75
N MET A 579 -0.72 9.87 14.47
CA MET A 579 -1.17 8.88 15.46
C MET A 579 -0.27 7.63 15.52
N VAL A 580 1.00 7.78 15.12
CA VAL A 580 1.96 6.67 15.04
C VAL A 580 3.32 7.14 15.54
N ASP A 581 3.90 6.43 16.51
CA ASP A 581 5.26 6.68 17.00
C ASP A 581 6.21 5.55 16.56
N ALA A 582 7.47 5.66 16.96
CA ALA A 582 8.49 4.63 16.70
C ALA A 582 8.12 3.20 17.17
N ARG A 583 7.23 3.05 18.16
CA ARG A 583 6.81 1.73 18.68
C ARG A 583 5.68 1.14 17.86
N THR A 584 4.84 1.98 17.25
CA THR A 584 3.66 1.53 16.47
C THR A 584 3.84 1.62 14.96
N LEU A 585 4.89 2.30 14.47
CA LEU A 585 5.18 2.45 13.03
C LEU A 585 5.18 1.11 12.29
N GLU A 586 5.96 0.15 12.78
CA GLU A 586 6.12 -1.15 12.12
C GLU A 586 4.78 -1.90 12.04
N SER A 587 3.91 -1.80 13.06
CA SER A 587 2.60 -2.47 13.05
C SER A 587 1.54 -1.80 12.19
N ARG A 588 1.78 -0.54 11.80
CA ARG A 588 0.94 0.14 10.82
C ARG A 588 1.46 -0.12 9.41
N ILE A 589 2.76 -0.18 9.18
CA ILE A 589 3.27 -0.49 7.83
C ILE A 589 3.03 -1.97 7.46
N TRP A 590 3.39 -2.87 8.37
CA TRP A 590 3.47 -4.30 8.09
C TRP A 590 2.35 -5.09 8.77
N PRO A 591 1.77 -6.09 8.08
CA PRO A 591 2.17 -6.61 6.76
C PRO A 591 1.50 -5.91 5.55
N ARG A 592 0.64 -4.92 5.76
CA ARG A 592 -0.20 -4.28 4.71
C ARG A 592 0.59 -3.75 3.50
N ALA A 593 1.77 -3.19 3.72
CA ALA A 593 2.65 -2.74 2.63
C ALA A 593 3.09 -3.86 1.68
N ALA A 594 3.10 -5.14 2.12
CA ALA A 594 3.39 -6.27 1.24
C ALA A 594 2.31 -6.50 0.18
N ALA A 595 1.04 -6.20 0.49
CA ALA A 595 -0.04 -6.25 -0.48
C ALA A 595 0.14 -5.16 -1.56
N VAL A 596 0.58 -3.97 -1.15
CA VAL A 596 0.95 -2.90 -2.10
C VAL A 596 2.15 -3.33 -2.95
N ALA A 597 3.18 -3.92 -2.33
CA ALA A 597 4.35 -4.42 -3.03
C ALA A 597 3.97 -5.44 -4.11
N GLU A 598 3.09 -6.39 -3.79
CA GLU A 598 2.61 -7.38 -4.77
C GLU A 598 1.83 -6.74 -5.91
N LYS A 599 0.95 -5.78 -5.61
CA LYS A 599 0.21 -5.07 -6.65
C LYS A 599 1.12 -4.33 -7.64
N LEU A 600 2.22 -3.79 -7.13
CA LEU A 600 3.17 -3.02 -7.94
C LEU A 600 4.25 -3.89 -8.61
N TRP A 601 4.43 -5.13 -8.15
CA TRP A 601 5.37 -6.10 -8.69
C TRP A 601 4.72 -7.07 -9.68
N SER A 602 3.68 -7.78 -9.25
CA SER A 602 3.11 -8.91 -9.99
C SER A 602 2.28 -8.47 -11.20
N PRO A 603 2.13 -9.34 -12.22
CA PRO A 603 1.22 -9.10 -13.32
C PRO A 603 -0.22 -8.81 -12.85
N ARG A 604 -0.90 -7.85 -13.49
CA ARG A 604 -2.27 -7.45 -13.14
C ARG A 604 -3.21 -8.66 -13.00
N THR A 605 -3.12 -9.60 -13.93
CA THR A 605 -3.96 -10.81 -14.01
C THR A 605 -3.78 -11.79 -12.85
N LEU A 606 -2.75 -11.62 -12.01
CA LEU A 606 -2.54 -12.44 -10.81
C LEU A 606 -3.00 -11.74 -9.53
N THR A 607 -3.47 -10.50 -9.62
CA THR A 607 -3.72 -9.63 -8.46
C THR A 607 -5.18 -9.25 -8.25
N ASP A 608 -6.11 -10.06 -8.75
CA ASP A 608 -7.57 -9.89 -8.63
C ASP A 608 -8.18 -10.67 -7.46
N ASP A 609 -7.52 -11.74 -7.00
CA ASP A 609 -7.98 -12.57 -5.88
C ASP A 609 -7.40 -12.10 -4.54
N THR A 610 -8.24 -11.41 -3.75
CA THR A 610 -7.90 -10.97 -2.39
C THR A 610 -7.82 -12.12 -1.38
N GLY A 611 -8.56 -13.21 -1.58
CA GLY A 611 -8.52 -14.38 -0.70
C GLY A 611 -7.21 -15.14 -0.81
N ASP A 612 -6.73 -15.36 -2.04
CA ASP A 612 -5.40 -15.90 -2.31
C ASP A 612 -4.29 -15.00 -1.75
N MET A 613 -4.42 -13.69 -1.90
CA MET A 613 -3.51 -12.72 -1.29
C MET A 613 -3.42 -12.90 0.22
N TYR A 614 -4.54 -12.94 0.94
CA TYR A 614 -4.53 -13.11 2.40
C TYR A 614 -3.92 -14.44 2.84
N ARG A 615 -4.16 -15.54 2.10
CA ARG A 615 -3.55 -16.84 2.37
C ARG A 615 -2.02 -16.76 2.38
N ARG A 616 -1.44 -16.01 1.44
CA ARG A 616 0.02 -15.83 1.31
C ARG A 616 0.56 -14.75 2.26
N LEU A 617 -0.16 -13.65 2.42
CA LEU A 617 0.18 -12.54 3.32
C LEU A 617 0.35 -13.01 4.77
N MET A 618 -0.56 -13.86 5.27
CA MET A 618 -0.47 -14.37 6.64
C MET A 618 0.79 -15.22 6.87
N VAL A 619 1.24 -15.97 5.86
CA VAL A 619 2.50 -16.73 5.93
C VAL A 619 3.71 -15.81 5.88
N LEU A 620 3.66 -14.75 5.06
CA LEU A 620 4.70 -13.74 5.02
C LEU A 620 4.81 -13.00 6.38
N ASP A 621 3.68 -12.62 6.97
CA ASP A 621 3.62 -11.88 8.23
C ASP A 621 4.33 -12.61 9.38
N ASP A 622 4.16 -13.94 9.45
CA ASP A 622 4.88 -14.80 10.41
C ASP A 622 6.41 -14.78 10.21
N ARG A 623 6.87 -14.57 8.97
CA ARG A 623 8.30 -14.54 8.62
C ARG A 623 8.94 -13.18 8.83
N LEU A 624 8.16 -12.09 8.84
CA LEU A 624 8.65 -10.72 8.93
C LEU A 624 9.38 -10.45 10.26
N GLU A 625 8.95 -11.03 11.39
CA GLU A 625 9.68 -10.89 12.67
C GLU A 625 11.08 -11.53 12.61
N GLY A 626 11.28 -12.54 11.76
CA GLY A 626 12.60 -13.12 11.48
C GLY A 626 13.58 -12.15 10.81
N LEU A 627 13.09 -11.03 10.26
CA LEU A 627 13.90 -9.91 9.75
C LEU A 627 14.26 -8.90 10.85
N GLY A 628 13.79 -9.12 12.07
CA GLY A 628 13.96 -8.23 13.21
C GLY A 628 12.83 -7.20 13.36
N LEU A 629 11.84 -7.17 12.46
CA LEU A 629 10.65 -6.32 12.59
C LEU A 629 9.96 -6.57 13.94
N ARG A 630 9.37 -5.51 14.49
CA ARG A 630 8.72 -5.56 15.81
C ARG A 630 7.22 -5.27 15.77
N HIS A 631 6.60 -5.42 14.61
CA HIS A 631 5.19 -5.11 14.38
C HIS A 631 4.22 -5.92 15.27
N ARG A 632 4.59 -7.15 15.65
CA ARG A 632 3.82 -7.95 16.63
C ARG A 632 4.42 -7.86 18.04
N SER A 633 5.74 -7.95 18.20
CA SER A 633 6.36 -7.92 19.54
C SER A 633 6.18 -6.61 20.33
N TYR A 634 6.08 -5.43 19.69
CA TYR A 634 5.80 -4.19 20.43
C TYR A 634 4.40 -4.15 21.03
N ARG A 635 3.42 -4.79 20.37
CA ARG A 635 2.07 -4.93 20.90
C ARG A 635 2.08 -5.61 22.26
N GLU A 636 2.85 -6.69 22.40
CA GLU A 636 2.95 -7.42 23.66
C GLU A 636 3.51 -6.55 24.80
N SER A 637 4.41 -5.62 24.49
CA SER A 637 4.89 -4.64 25.47
C SER A 637 3.76 -3.71 25.92
N LEU A 638 2.98 -3.17 24.97
CA LEU A 638 1.85 -2.29 25.29
C LEU A 638 0.79 -2.99 26.16
N LEU A 639 0.47 -4.26 25.87
CA LEU A 639 -0.48 -5.03 26.67
C LEU A 639 0.00 -5.22 28.11
N ARG A 640 1.28 -5.54 28.30
CA ARG A 640 1.90 -5.69 29.63
C ARG A 640 1.94 -4.38 30.42
N ASP A 641 2.02 -3.24 29.74
CA ASP A 641 1.95 -1.92 30.38
C ASP A 641 0.53 -1.54 30.83
N MET A 642 -0.50 -2.24 30.35
CA MET A 642 -1.91 -1.93 30.62
C MET A 642 -2.58 -2.88 31.61
N ALA A 643 -2.13 -4.13 31.71
CA ALA A 643 -2.75 -5.16 32.55
C ALA A 643 -1.74 -6.06 33.26
N SER A 644 -2.11 -6.52 34.46
CA SER A 644 -1.38 -7.54 35.22
C SER A 644 -1.31 -8.88 34.48
N GLU A 645 -0.30 -9.70 34.79
CA GLU A 645 -0.01 -10.97 34.11
C GLU A 645 -1.22 -11.92 34.06
N GLU A 646 -2.03 -11.97 35.13
CA GLU A 646 -3.22 -12.82 35.22
C GLU A 646 -4.33 -12.48 34.21
N TYR A 647 -4.34 -11.26 33.65
CA TYR A 647 -5.36 -10.80 32.69
C TYR A 647 -4.85 -10.73 31.25
N LEU A 648 -3.55 -10.99 31.00
CA LEU A 648 -2.95 -10.76 29.68
C LEU A 648 -3.56 -11.63 28.59
N ASP A 649 -3.88 -12.90 28.87
CA ASP A 649 -4.47 -13.79 27.86
C ASP A 649 -5.89 -13.38 27.49
N ALA A 650 -6.69 -12.95 28.47
CA ALA A 650 -8.04 -12.44 28.23
C ALA A 650 -8.01 -11.09 27.49
N LEU A 651 -7.03 -10.23 27.81
CA LEU A 651 -6.82 -8.96 27.10
C LEU A 651 -6.35 -9.20 25.66
N ARG A 652 -5.40 -10.12 25.43
CA ARG A 652 -4.97 -10.52 24.07
C ARG A 652 -6.15 -11.02 23.26
N THR A 653 -6.98 -11.89 23.84
CA THR A 653 -8.18 -12.43 23.17
C THR A 653 -9.10 -11.31 22.71
N LEU A 654 -9.32 -10.28 23.54
CA LEU A 654 -10.10 -9.11 23.15
C LEU A 654 -9.39 -8.29 22.06
N VAL A 655 -8.13 -7.91 22.27
CA VAL A 655 -7.39 -7.01 21.37
C VAL A 655 -7.14 -7.62 19.99
N ASP A 656 -6.95 -8.93 19.90
CA ASP A 656 -6.84 -9.64 18.62
C ASP A 656 -8.12 -9.57 17.78
N LEU A 657 -9.28 -9.30 18.41
CA LEU A 657 -10.57 -9.10 17.74
C LEU A 657 -10.87 -7.64 17.44
N LEU A 658 -10.12 -6.71 18.02
CA LEU A 658 -10.31 -5.28 17.77
C LEU A 658 -9.55 -4.85 16.53
N GLU A 659 -10.04 -3.77 15.92
CA GLU A 659 -9.29 -2.99 14.96
C GLU A 659 -9.27 -1.54 15.39
N GLU A 660 -8.20 -0.83 15.05
CA GLU A 660 -8.22 0.64 15.11
C GLU A 660 -9.33 1.18 14.20
N ASP A 661 -10.10 2.15 14.73
CA ASP A 661 -11.12 2.86 13.98
C ASP A 661 -10.45 3.58 12.80
N LYS A 662 -11.13 3.56 11.65
CA LYS A 662 -10.52 3.89 10.36
C LYS A 662 -10.36 5.39 10.19
N PHE A 663 -9.47 5.76 9.26
CA PHE A 663 -9.17 7.15 8.96
C PHE A 663 -8.77 7.93 10.21
N PHE A 664 -9.25 9.15 10.33
CA PHE A 664 -8.96 10.06 11.43
C PHE A 664 -9.97 9.95 12.58
N ASN A 665 -10.91 8.99 12.55
CA ASN A 665 -11.95 8.84 13.58
C ASN A 665 -11.36 8.73 14.99
N ARG A 666 -10.21 8.03 15.10
CA ARG A 666 -9.48 7.90 16.36
C ARG A 666 -9.06 9.24 16.97
N MET A 667 -8.79 10.26 16.15
CA MET A 667 -8.36 11.58 16.63
C MET A 667 -9.44 12.25 17.51
N ALA A 668 -10.71 11.91 17.32
CA ALA A 668 -11.82 12.40 18.13
C ALA A 668 -11.68 12.05 19.63
N LEU A 669 -10.91 11.01 19.97
CA LEU A 669 -10.58 10.68 21.37
C LEU A 669 -9.83 11.78 22.12
N TYR A 670 -9.18 12.67 21.37
CA TYR A 670 -8.30 13.69 21.89
C TYR A 670 -8.86 15.09 21.68
N GLU A 671 -10.08 15.24 21.14
CA GLU A 671 -10.70 16.56 20.97
C GLU A 671 -10.86 17.31 22.32
N PRO A 672 -10.65 18.64 22.34
CA PRO A 672 -10.26 19.50 21.22
C PRO A 672 -8.73 19.57 20.99
N GLU A 673 -7.95 18.78 21.71
CA GLU A 673 -6.50 18.96 21.91
C GLU A 673 -5.70 17.68 21.59
N LEU A 674 -5.33 17.53 20.32
CA LEU A 674 -4.39 16.50 19.87
C LEU A 674 -3.02 17.13 19.59
N TYR A 675 -1.98 16.63 20.28
CA TYR A 675 -0.62 17.15 20.17
C TYR A 675 0.42 16.08 19.82
N THR A 676 1.59 16.49 19.36
CA THR A 676 2.78 15.63 19.16
C THR A 676 3.29 14.96 20.44
N THR A 677 2.91 15.49 21.60
CA THR A 677 3.24 14.89 22.91
C THR A 677 2.16 13.96 23.44
N THR A 678 1.05 13.76 22.71
CA THR A 678 -0.03 12.87 23.12
C THR A 678 0.50 11.45 23.31
N PRO A 679 0.32 10.82 24.48
CA PRO A 679 0.78 9.45 24.69
C PRO A 679 0.04 8.44 23.82
N LEU A 680 0.80 7.73 22.98
CA LEU A 680 0.33 6.60 22.18
C LEU A 680 0.54 5.29 22.94
N ASN A 681 -0.26 5.07 23.99
CA ASN A 681 -0.13 3.92 24.91
C ASN A 681 -1.49 3.37 25.43
N ARG A 682 -2.54 3.49 24.62
CA ARG A 682 -3.90 2.98 24.86
C ARG A 682 -4.12 1.63 24.17
N VAL A 683 -5.29 1.03 24.37
CA VAL A 683 -5.65 -0.25 23.72
C VAL A 683 -5.61 -0.14 22.20
N VAL A 684 -6.07 0.96 21.63
CA VAL A 684 -6.01 1.21 20.19
C VAL A 684 -4.59 1.21 19.62
N ASP A 685 -3.57 1.60 20.39
CA ASP A 685 -2.17 1.52 19.97
C ASP A 685 -1.67 0.07 19.86
N ALA A 686 -2.22 -0.82 20.68
CA ALA A 686 -1.96 -2.26 20.64
C ALA A 686 -2.87 -2.99 19.63
N ALA A 687 -4.04 -2.45 19.31
CA ALA A 687 -4.95 -3.03 18.33
C ALA A 687 -4.30 -3.01 16.92
N PRO A 688 -4.41 -4.11 16.16
CA PRO A 688 -3.91 -4.14 14.79
C PRO A 688 -4.79 -3.24 13.88
N PRO A 689 -4.25 -2.74 12.76
CA PRO A 689 -5.07 -2.08 11.74
C PRO A 689 -6.11 -3.00 11.11
N GLU A 690 -5.88 -4.32 11.10
CA GLU A 690 -6.83 -5.33 10.63
C GLU A 690 -6.74 -6.60 11.51
N SER A 691 -7.89 -7.22 11.82
CA SER A 691 -7.93 -8.41 12.67
C SER A 691 -7.97 -9.70 11.84
N TYR A 692 -6.88 -10.46 11.86
CA TYR A 692 -6.86 -11.80 11.26
C TYR A 692 -7.78 -12.79 11.95
N VAL A 693 -8.03 -12.61 13.26
CA VAL A 693 -8.99 -13.45 14.00
C VAL A 693 -10.40 -13.19 13.51
N ALA A 694 -10.79 -11.92 13.34
CA ALA A 694 -12.10 -11.56 12.82
C ALA A 694 -12.27 -11.99 11.35
N TYR A 695 -11.24 -11.81 10.53
CA TYR A 695 -11.25 -12.26 9.13
C TYR A 695 -11.46 -13.77 9.02
N ARG A 696 -10.68 -14.58 9.75
CA ARG A 696 -10.82 -16.05 9.72
C ARG A 696 -12.18 -16.50 10.25
N PHE A 697 -12.68 -15.85 11.31
CA PHE A 697 -14.02 -16.13 11.81
C PHE A 697 -15.09 -15.83 10.77
N ALA A 698 -15.00 -14.71 10.04
CA ALA A 698 -15.91 -14.40 8.94
C ALA A 698 -15.90 -15.50 7.85
N GLN A 699 -14.71 -15.95 7.45
CA GLN A 699 -14.56 -17.04 6.47
C GLN A 699 -15.17 -18.36 6.95
N ASP A 700 -14.93 -18.73 8.22
CA ASP A 700 -15.50 -19.95 8.81
C ASP A 700 -17.04 -19.86 8.89
N VAL A 701 -17.59 -18.69 9.25
CA VAL A 701 -19.05 -18.44 9.27
C VAL A 701 -19.64 -18.59 7.88
N GLU A 702 -19.07 -17.94 6.88
CA GLU A 702 -19.55 -18.00 5.49
C GLU A 702 -19.48 -19.43 4.93
N SER A 703 -18.34 -20.10 5.15
CA SER A 703 -18.14 -21.49 4.74
C SER A 703 -19.13 -22.42 5.41
N TRP A 704 -19.42 -22.20 6.70
CA TRP A 704 -20.43 -22.98 7.42
C TRP A 704 -21.84 -22.69 6.92
N ILE A 705 -22.21 -21.43 6.65
CA ILE A 705 -23.54 -21.09 6.10
C ILE A 705 -23.76 -21.80 4.76
N ALA A 706 -22.73 -21.83 3.91
CA ALA A 706 -22.80 -22.46 2.59
C ALA A 706 -22.82 -23.99 2.64
N SER A 707 -22.00 -24.60 3.50
CA SER A 707 -21.80 -26.06 3.52
C SER A 707 -22.60 -26.81 4.59
N ARG A 708 -22.95 -26.13 5.69
CA ARG A 708 -23.47 -26.70 6.94
C ARG A 708 -22.59 -27.79 7.53
N ASP A 709 -21.28 -27.73 7.27
CA ASP A 709 -20.30 -28.70 7.75
C ASP A 709 -20.24 -28.75 9.30
N GLY A 710 -20.28 -29.97 9.85
CA GLY A 710 -20.28 -30.20 11.29
C GLY A 710 -18.97 -29.84 11.99
N ALA A 711 -17.82 -30.05 11.33
CA ALA A 711 -16.51 -29.70 11.89
C ALA A 711 -16.29 -28.18 11.92
N LEU A 712 -16.77 -27.46 10.91
CA LEU A 712 -16.81 -25.99 10.94
C LEU A 712 -17.71 -25.49 12.06
N ARG A 713 -18.89 -26.10 12.24
CA ARG A 713 -19.77 -25.76 13.36
C ARG A 713 -19.09 -25.93 14.71
N GLU A 714 -18.47 -27.08 14.97
CA GLU A 714 -17.76 -27.34 16.23
C GLU A 714 -16.61 -26.34 16.47
N ARG A 715 -15.92 -25.93 15.40
CA ARG A 715 -14.89 -24.89 15.48
C ARG A 715 -15.48 -23.55 15.88
N LEU A 716 -16.57 -23.13 15.25
CA LEU A 716 -17.29 -21.90 15.58
C LEU A 716 -17.78 -21.93 17.02
N GLU A 717 -18.39 -23.03 17.47
CA GLU A 717 -18.85 -23.20 18.86
C GLU A 717 -17.69 -23.05 19.86
N ARG A 718 -16.53 -23.69 19.63
CA ARG A 718 -15.37 -23.54 20.52
C ARG A 718 -14.86 -22.11 20.63
N VAL A 719 -14.79 -21.39 19.51
CA VAL A 719 -14.32 -20.00 19.47
C VAL A 719 -15.31 -19.08 20.20
N LEU A 720 -16.61 -19.26 19.93
CA LEU A 720 -17.66 -18.47 20.57
C LEU A 720 -17.76 -18.75 22.08
N ASP A 721 -17.57 -20.00 22.52
CA ASP A 721 -17.52 -20.34 23.95
C ASP A 721 -16.40 -19.58 24.67
N ALA A 722 -15.21 -19.51 24.06
CA ALA A 722 -14.09 -18.76 24.61
C ALA A 722 -14.40 -17.26 24.69
N TRP A 723 -15.00 -16.68 23.66
CA TRP A 723 -15.39 -15.26 23.64
C TRP A 723 -16.51 -14.93 24.64
N ALA A 724 -17.49 -15.82 24.79
CA ALA A 724 -18.58 -15.68 25.76
C ALA A 724 -18.06 -15.64 27.21
N ALA A 725 -17.02 -16.42 27.51
CA ALA A 725 -16.41 -16.48 28.84
C ALA A 725 -15.35 -15.38 29.09
N ASN A 726 -14.88 -14.68 28.05
CA ASN A 726 -13.73 -13.79 28.16
C ASN A 726 -13.98 -12.56 29.05
N HIS A 727 -15.19 -11.96 28.96
CA HIS A 727 -15.50 -10.75 29.73
C HIS A 727 -15.43 -10.98 31.24
N GLU A 728 -15.91 -12.11 31.75
CA GLU A 728 -15.87 -12.42 33.18
C GLU A 728 -14.42 -12.46 33.71
N GLN A 729 -13.48 -12.95 32.90
CA GLN A 729 -12.06 -13.01 33.25
C GLN A 729 -11.41 -11.61 33.24
N LEU A 730 -11.81 -10.76 32.28
CA LEU A 730 -11.20 -9.44 32.07
C LEU A 730 -11.87 -8.31 32.88
N ALA A 731 -13.10 -8.49 33.35
CA ALA A 731 -13.87 -7.49 34.10
C ALA A 731 -13.11 -6.87 35.30
N PRO A 732 -12.36 -7.65 36.13
CA PRO A 732 -11.57 -7.06 37.20
C PRO A 732 -10.47 -6.10 36.71
N ALA A 733 -9.94 -6.29 35.50
CA ALA A 733 -8.91 -5.43 34.92
C ALA A 733 -9.47 -4.07 34.48
N PHE A 734 -10.70 -4.02 33.96
CA PHE A 734 -11.37 -2.76 33.60
C PHE A 734 -11.55 -1.84 34.80
N ALA A 735 -11.87 -2.40 35.97
CA ALA A 735 -11.97 -1.64 37.21
C ALA A 735 -10.62 -1.08 37.72
N GLN A 736 -9.49 -1.62 37.24
CA GLN A 736 -8.14 -1.24 37.68
C GLN A 736 -7.44 -0.25 36.76
N SER A 737 -7.92 -0.05 35.52
CA SER A 737 -7.24 0.76 34.50
C SER A 737 -8.21 1.55 33.65
N ALA A 738 -8.15 2.89 33.75
CA ALA A 738 -8.95 3.79 32.91
C ALA A 738 -8.71 3.55 31.41
N ARG A 739 -7.45 3.23 31.03
CA ARG A 739 -7.08 2.91 29.63
C ARG A 739 -7.79 1.66 29.11
N LEU A 740 -8.04 0.67 29.98
CA LEU A 740 -8.78 -0.54 29.62
C LEU A 740 -10.29 -0.28 29.63
N GLN A 741 -10.78 0.53 30.57
CA GLN A 741 -12.20 0.85 30.69
C GLN A 741 -12.79 1.43 29.39
N GLU A 742 -11.97 2.16 28.62
CA GLU A 742 -12.34 2.71 27.31
C GLU A 742 -12.85 1.64 26.32
N VAL A 743 -12.44 0.37 26.46
CA VAL A 743 -12.84 -0.74 25.58
C VAL A 743 -13.66 -1.81 26.30
N GLU A 744 -14.07 -1.59 27.55
CA GLU A 744 -14.95 -2.49 28.28
C GLU A 744 -16.26 -2.80 27.52
N PRO A 745 -16.92 -1.82 26.86
CA PRO A 745 -18.12 -2.11 26.07
C PRO A 745 -17.90 -3.17 24.98
N HIS A 746 -16.74 -3.16 24.31
CA HIS A 746 -16.39 -4.21 23.33
C HIS A 746 -16.35 -5.60 23.97
N SER A 747 -15.78 -5.71 25.17
CA SER A 747 -15.73 -6.98 25.89
C SER A 747 -17.13 -7.47 26.27
N VAL A 748 -18.01 -6.57 26.71
CA VAL A 748 -19.41 -6.89 27.08
C VAL A 748 -20.18 -7.36 25.84
N HIS A 749 -20.13 -6.57 24.76
CA HIS A 749 -20.84 -6.87 23.52
C HIS A 749 -20.35 -8.16 22.88
N LEU A 750 -19.03 -8.40 22.86
CA LEU A 750 -18.46 -9.66 22.37
C LEU A 750 -19.04 -10.86 23.13
N ALA A 751 -19.09 -10.81 24.45
CA ALA A 751 -19.61 -11.92 25.26
C ALA A 751 -21.11 -12.16 25.01
N GLN A 752 -21.90 -11.09 24.90
CA GLN A 752 -23.33 -11.15 24.60
C GLN A 752 -23.61 -11.72 23.20
N LEU A 753 -22.90 -11.22 22.19
CA LEU A 753 -23.03 -11.66 20.80
C LEU A 753 -22.57 -13.12 20.63
N ALA A 754 -21.47 -13.51 21.28
CA ALA A 754 -21.00 -14.87 21.25
C ALA A 754 -21.99 -15.85 21.89
N SER A 755 -22.56 -15.49 23.04
CA SER A 755 -23.61 -16.26 23.71
C SER A 755 -24.85 -16.42 22.82
N LEU A 756 -25.28 -15.35 22.16
CA LEU A 756 -26.40 -15.37 21.21
C LEU A 756 -26.13 -16.30 20.00
N ALA A 757 -24.92 -16.24 19.45
CA ALA A 757 -24.50 -17.11 18.34
C ALA A 757 -24.51 -18.59 18.75
N LEU A 758 -24.02 -18.91 19.95
CA LEU A 758 -24.05 -20.28 20.52
C LEU A 758 -25.48 -20.80 20.69
N GLU A 759 -26.39 -19.99 21.25
CA GLU A 759 -27.80 -20.39 21.37
C GLU A 759 -28.44 -20.66 20.01
N THR A 760 -28.06 -19.86 19.00
CA THR A 760 -28.52 -20.03 17.62
C THR A 760 -28.00 -21.33 17.01
N LEU A 761 -26.69 -21.61 17.12
CA LEU A 761 -26.10 -22.87 16.63
C LEU A 761 -26.74 -24.08 17.33
N ALA A 762 -27.02 -23.99 18.64
CA ALA A 762 -27.68 -25.04 19.41
C ALA A 762 -29.15 -25.30 19.00
N GLY A 763 -29.73 -24.52 18.06
CA GLY A 763 -31.12 -24.65 17.63
C GLY A 763 -32.13 -24.21 18.70
N ARG A 764 -31.68 -23.46 19.70
CA ARG A 764 -32.52 -23.01 20.83
C ARG A 764 -33.18 -21.67 20.52
N THR A 765 -34.09 -21.64 19.55
CA THR A 765 -34.78 -20.42 19.11
C THR A 765 -35.75 -19.83 20.15
N THR A 766 -36.10 -20.60 21.19
CA THR A 766 -37.06 -20.19 22.25
C THR A 766 -36.54 -19.10 23.20
N ARG A 767 -35.27 -18.73 23.12
CA ARG A 767 -34.65 -17.63 23.89
C ARG A 767 -34.23 -16.43 23.05
N ARG A 768 -34.51 -16.46 21.74
CA ARG A 768 -34.14 -15.35 20.85
C ARG A 768 -34.80 -14.04 21.35
N PRO A 769 -34.01 -12.98 21.62
CA PRO A 769 -34.57 -11.69 22.01
C PRO A 769 -35.48 -11.12 20.91
N PRO A 770 -36.41 -10.19 21.24
CA PRO A 770 -37.18 -9.47 20.23
C PRO A 770 -36.27 -8.82 19.18
N ASP A 771 -36.71 -8.75 17.92
CA ASP A 771 -35.89 -8.19 16.82
C ASP A 771 -35.49 -6.72 17.06
N SER A 772 -36.26 -5.96 17.83
CA SER A 772 -35.85 -4.61 18.27
C SER A 772 -34.66 -4.64 19.22
N THR A 773 -34.62 -5.60 20.15
CA THR A 773 -33.52 -5.81 21.09
C THR A 773 -32.28 -6.32 20.37
N LEU A 774 -32.43 -7.25 19.42
CA LEU A 774 -31.33 -7.71 18.59
C LEU A 774 -30.72 -6.58 17.76
N ARG A 775 -31.56 -5.77 17.09
CA ARG A 775 -31.08 -4.60 16.34
C ARG A 775 -30.33 -3.61 17.22
N ALA A 776 -30.83 -3.34 18.43
CA ALA A 776 -30.16 -2.46 19.38
C ALA A 776 -28.79 -3.02 19.81
N LEU A 777 -28.71 -4.29 20.21
CA LEU A 777 -27.45 -4.94 20.59
C LEU A 777 -26.42 -4.89 19.47
N PHE A 778 -26.84 -5.22 18.24
CA PHE A 778 -25.96 -5.17 17.07
C PHE A 778 -25.48 -3.75 16.75
N ALA A 779 -26.36 -2.75 16.84
CA ALA A 779 -25.99 -1.35 16.62
C ALA A 779 -25.03 -0.83 17.70
N GLU A 780 -25.27 -1.17 18.98
CA GLU A 780 -24.38 -0.82 20.09
C GLU A 780 -23.01 -1.49 19.95
N ALA A 781 -22.96 -2.73 19.46
CA ALA A 781 -21.71 -3.45 19.23
C ALA A 781 -20.90 -2.94 18.01
N GLU A 782 -21.56 -2.33 17.03
CA GLU A 782 -20.90 -1.69 15.88
C GLU A 782 -20.26 -0.33 16.23
N SER A 783 -20.64 0.28 17.35
CA SER A 783 -20.06 1.55 17.79
C SER A 783 -18.56 1.43 18.11
N ALA A 784 -17.83 2.52 17.88
CA ALA A 784 -16.45 2.64 18.30
C ALA A 784 -16.35 2.94 19.80
N PHE A 785 -15.41 2.27 20.47
CA PHE A 785 -15.04 2.52 21.86
C PHE A 785 -13.52 2.52 22.00
N GLY A 786 -12.97 3.49 22.73
CA GLY A 786 -11.52 3.62 22.91
C GLY A 786 -10.73 3.77 21.60
N GLY A 787 -11.35 4.28 20.54
CA GLY A 787 -10.75 4.40 19.19
C GLY A 787 -10.62 3.08 18.46
N THR A 788 -11.34 2.05 18.90
CA THR A 788 -11.38 0.73 18.27
C THR A 788 -12.80 0.33 17.88
N ILE A 789 -12.91 -0.57 16.92
CA ILE A 789 -14.16 -1.21 16.48
C ILE A 789 -14.07 -2.73 16.68
N LEU A 790 -15.23 -3.39 16.71
CA LEU A 790 -15.35 -4.86 16.83
C LEU A 790 -15.77 -5.48 15.48
N PRO A 791 -14.84 -5.81 14.56
CA PRO A 791 -15.15 -6.34 13.23
C PRO A 791 -15.97 -7.64 13.19
N VAL A 792 -15.97 -8.46 14.25
CA VAL A 792 -16.73 -9.73 14.29
C VAL A 792 -18.25 -9.54 14.37
N VAL A 793 -18.74 -8.33 14.61
CA VAL A 793 -20.18 -8.06 14.75
C VAL A 793 -20.96 -8.43 13.47
N GLY A 794 -20.45 -8.08 12.29
CA GLY A 794 -21.05 -8.43 11.00
C GLY A 794 -21.14 -9.96 10.76
N PRO A 795 -20.01 -10.70 10.89
CA PRO A 795 -20.02 -12.16 10.84
C PRO A 795 -20.99 -12.82 11.84
N ILE A 796 -21.02 -12.36 13.10
CA ILE A 796 -21.96 -12.90 14.10
C ILE A 796 -23.41 -12.62 13.69
N ARG A 797 -23.71 -11.41 13.19
CA ARG A 797 -25.03 -11.07 12.64
C ARG A 797 -25.43 -12.04 11.53
N ASN A 798 -24.54 -12.27 10.56
CA ASN A 798 -24.78 -13.19 9.45
C ASN A 798 -25.06 -14.62 9.93
N LEU A 799 -24.29 -15.10 10.91
CA LEU A 799 -24.52 -16.41 11.53
C LEU A 799 -25.90 -16.47 12.17
N VAL A 800 -26.25 -15.47 12.99
CA VAL A 800 -27.52 -15.44 13.74
C VAL A 800 -28.73 -15.37 12.81
N THR A 801 -28.65 -14.58 11.73
CA THR A 801 -29.77 -14.43 10.78
C THR A 801 -29.94 -15.65 9.88
N GLN A 802 -28.84 -16.18 9.32
CA GLN A 802 -28.88 -17.26 8.32
C GLN A 802 -28.93 -18.67 8.90
N ALA A 803 -28.69 -18.83 10.20
CA ALA A 803 -28.90 -20.11 10.88
C ALA A 803 -30.38 -20.38 11.22
N GLY A 804 -31.22 -19.34 11.28
CA GLY A 804 -32.63 -19.42 11.68
C GLY A 804 -33.63 -19.65 10.56
N THR A 805 -33.21 -19.74 9.30
CA THR A 805 -34.06 -19.83 8.10
C THR A 805 -34.41 -21.26 7.66
N ASN A 806 -34.42 -22.22 8.59
CA ASN A 806 -34.87 -23.61 8.35
C ASN A 806 -36.24 -23.89 8.97
#